data_AF-A0A2S8GI49-F1
#
_entry.id   AF-A0A2S8GI49-F1
#
_cell.length_a   1.000
_cell.length_b   1.000
_cell.length_c   1.000
_cell.angle_alpha   90.00
_cell.angle_beta   90.00
_cell.angle_gamma   90.00
#
_symmetry.space_group_name_H-M   'P 1'
#
loop_
_entity.id
_entity.type
_entity.pdbx_description
1 polymer ?
#
loop_
_entity_poly.entity_id
_entity_poly.type
_entity_poly.pdbx_seq_one_letter_code
_entity_poly.pdbx_strand_id
1 'polypeptide(L)'
;MNADFLSAIGSSWQFSPGVFFALLVSGTIYVRGWNALRRRGSNRFPAWRLAAFLGGLLTVYVALQSPLDAMAPFSFQVHMAQHLLLMIVAPPLIWLAAPELPMLAGLPKWFRDEWVRPFACWPRLRYALNWLFRPQVAWIAYVATLWIWHAPGCYQAALESQFWHRVEHAMFLAASLLFWHPVMQPYPSRPTWSRWLLVPYLFLAGVQGTLLSGILTFSPRVLYPHYAAAPNLWNMSPLDDQALAGALMWIPTSIAYIIALFWVVAEQMSSGKASAARHARRPAPIVAAAARQTPTTGPRPSLWAPLLQSRRVRLTLRWTMFALAAIVVIDGLTGPQISPLNLAGVAPWIHWRAVLVITLIVGGNFFCAVCPFTALRGFARRFNLHYAFPKALQNKWPAVALLAVFFWAYEAFSLWDRPLWTSLIIIGFFAAALLFDLLFAQAPFCKYVCPIGQFNFVQSLVSPSQVAARSPDVCAGCRTRDCLAGNQTAPGCQLSLFVPKKQGNLDCTFCLDCADACPHQNITLVQLRPGVDLINDSSRSGVGKYSQRADLAALIVVLLFAALLNAAWMTAPLVNLEDALAQQIGWGRLPVVTAGMLLGLLALPWALMRTLGQASLSADDSAQSWRAPVMKFAPALIPLGLGMWTAHYSFHFFTSSDSILWAAERMANDRLATDFLIGGGECPCCSASSISWLLPLELLLLDVGLCVSLWAAYRIAQREAADARVAFRTFAPWGMFLVLFFLACVWVLLQPMEMRGAYVAGL
;
A
#
# COMPACT_ATOMS: atom_id res chain seq x y z
N MET A 1 4.75 36.76 23.21
CA MET A 1 4.57 37.60 22.00
C MET A 1 4.41 39.04 22.48
N ASN A 2 5.40 39.91 22.22
CA ASN A 2 5.37 41.32 22.65
C ASN A 2 4.36 42.14 21.81
N ALA A 3 3.84 43.22 22.37
CA ALA A 3 2.93 44.14 21.66
C ALA A 3 3.55 44.69 20.36
N ASP A 4 4.87 44.87 20.34
CA ASP A 4 5.64 45.31 19.16
C ASP A 4 5.61 44.31 18.00
N PHE A 5 5.47 43.01 18.29
CA PHE A 5 5.36 41.96 17.27
C PHE A 5 4.00 42.01 16.56
N LEU A 6 2.92 42.29 17.30
CA LEU A 6 1.59 42.42 16.72
C LEU A 6 1.44 43.73 15.94
N SER A 7 2.06 44.83 16.39
CA SER A 7 2.10 46.07 15.60
C SER A 7 2.96 45.93 14.34
N ALA A 8 4.08 45.21 14.41
CA ALA A 8 4.92 44.90 13.25
C ALA A 8 4.17 44.08 12.19
N ILE A 9 3.46 43.01 12.62
CA ILE A 9 2.57 42.21 11.75
C ILE A 9 1.45 43.07 11.16
N GLY A 10 0.86 43.98 11.94
CA GLY A 10 -0.17 44.91 11.45
C GLY A 10 0.36 45.87 10.38
N SER A 11 1.61 46.30 10.49
CA SER A 11 2.25 47.24 9.55
C SER A 11 2.81 46.59 8.28
N SER A 12 3.04 45.27 8.27
CA SER A 12 3.65 44.54 7.15
C SER A 12 2.64 44.01 6.11
N TRP A 13 1.37 44.40 6.22
CA TRP A 13 0.37 44.15 5.18
C TRP A 13 0.72 44.93 3.92
N GLN A 14 1.00 44.21 2.84
CA GLN A 14 1.29 44.82 1.55
C GLN A 14 0.02 44.92 0.73
N PHE A 15 -0.37 46.16 0.40
CA PHE A 15 -1.52 46.41 -0.46
C PHE A 15 -1.06 46.59 -1.92
N SER A 16 -1.29 45.58 -2.74
CA SER A 16 -1.17 45.59 -4.19
C SER A 16 -2.54 45.89 -4.80
N PRO A 17 -2.75 47.11 -5.34
CA PRO A 17 -4.04 47.50 -5.90
C PRO A 17 -4.51 46.56 -7.02
N GLY A 18 -3.58 45.99 -7.79
CA GLY A 18 -3.88 45.09 -8.90
C GLY A 18 -4.48 43.75 -8.44
N VAL A 19 -3.88 43.12 -7.42
CA VAL A 19 -4.39 41.85 -6.87
C VAL A 19 -5.74 42.08 -6.20
N PHE A 20 -5.86 43.12 -5.37
CA PHE A 20 -7.11 43.46 -4.71
C PHE A 20 -8.23 43.74 -5.71
N PHE A 21 -7.96 44.53 -6.76
CA PHE A 21 -8.93 44.83 -7.80
C PHE A 21 -9.36 43.57 -8.57
N ALA A 22 -8.42 42.69 -8.93
CA ALA A 22 -8.74 41.42 -9.61
C ALA A 22 -9.64 40.51 -8.76
N LEU A 23 -9.36 40.39 -7.46
CA LEU A 23 -10.17 39.61 -6.53
C LEU A 23 -11.56 40.24 -6.32
N LEU A 24 -11.63 41.57 -6.17
CA LEU A 24 -12.89 42.29 -6.00
C LEU A 24 -13.80 42.18 -7.22
N VAL A 25 -13.23 42.35 -8.43
CA VAL A 25 -13.96 42.19 -9.69
C VAL A 25 -14.46 40.76 -9.83
N SER A 26 -13.61 39.76 -9.59
CA SER A 26 -13.99 38.35 -9.65
C SER A 26 -15.10 38.02 -8.65
N GLY A 27 -14.98 38.47 -7.39
CA GLY A 27 -15.98 38.31 -6.35
C GLY A 27 -17.32 38.94 -6.74
N THR A 28 -17.29 40.18 -7.24
CA THR A 28 -18.50 40.91 -7.66
C THR A 28 -19.22 40.23 -8.81
N ILE A 29 -18.49 39.77 -9.83
CA ILE A 29 -19.06 39.04 -10.96
C ILE A 29 -19.71 37.74 -10.47
N TYR A 30 -19.01 36.97 -9.62
CA TYR A 30 -19.56 35.71 -9.08
C TYR A 30 -20.86 35.94 -8.31
N VAL A 31 -20.85 36.89 -7.36
CA VAL A 31 -22.00 37.21 -6.50
C VAL A 31 -23.20 37.64 -7.35
N ARG A 32 -22.99 38.50 -8.35
CA ARG A 32 -24.04 38.93 -9.28
C ARG A 32 -24.65 37.75 -10.03
N GLY A 33 -23.81 36.86 -10.57
CA GLY A 33 -24.27 35.68 -11.30
C GLY A 33 -24.96 34.64 -10.43
N TRP A 34 -24.43 34.39 -9.22
CA TRP A 34 -25.05 33.53 -8.21
C TRP A 34 -26.45 34.04 -7.83
N ASN A 35 -26.59 35.34 -7.57
CA ASN A 35 -27.88 35.98 -7.29
C ASN A 35 -28.86 35.85 -8.47
N ALA A 36 -28.38 36.08 -9.70
CA ALA A 36 -29.21 35.93 -10.90
C ALA A 36 -29.71 34.49 -11.09
N LEU A 37 -28.87 33.49 -10.81
CA LEU A 37 -29.23 32.07 -10.91
C LEU A 37 -30.19 31.62 -9.78
N ARG A 38 -30.01 32.14 -8.55
CA ARG A 38 -30.93 31.90 -7.43
C ARG A 38 -32.31 32.49 -7.68
N ARG A 39 -32.40 33.73 -8.20
CA ARG A 39 -33.67 34.37 -8.57
C ARG A 39 -34.44 33.63 -9.67
N ARG A 40 -33.74 32.87 -10.52
CA ARG A 40 -34.32 32.01 -11.55
C ARG A 40 -34.74 30.62 -11.04
N GLY A 41 -34.73 30.39 -9.72
CA GLY A 41 -35.19 29.14 -9.10
C GLY A 41 -34.19 27.97 -9.18
N SER A 42 -32.90 28.22 -9.43
CA SER A 42 -31.91 27.14 -9.49
C SER A 42 -31.49 26.66 -8.09
N ASN A 43 -31.95 25.48 -7.69
CA ASN A 43 -31.51 24.81 -6.45
C ASN A 43 -30.08 24.25 -6.51
N ARG A 44 -29.39 24.36 -7.67
CA ARG A 44 -28.04 23.82 -7.85
C ARG A 44 -26.92 24.69 -7.27
N PHE A 45 -27.22 25.95 -6.93
CA PHE A 45 -26.26 26.92 -6.40
C PHE A 45 -26.64 27.38 -4.97
N PRO A 46 -26.52 26.51 -3.96
CA PRO A 46 -26.76 26.87 -2.55
C PRO A 46 -25.71 27.86 -2.02
N ALA A 47 -25.98 28.48 -0.87
CA ALA A 47 -25.14 29.53 -0.27
C ALA A 47 -23.72 29.06 0.09
N TRP A 48 -23.51 27.77 0.39
CA TRP A 48 -22.18 27.25 0.68
C TRP A 48 -21.23 27.35 -0.53
N ARG A 49 -21.73 27.31 -1.77
CA ARG A 49 -20.90 27.51 -2.97
C ARG A 49 -20.40 28.94 -3.08
N LEU A 50 -21.22 29.90 -2.67
CA LEU A 50 -20.80 31.30 -2.57
C LEU A 50 -19.73 31.45 -1.49
N ALA A 51 -19.93 30.86 -0.32
CA ALA A 51 -18.94 30.87 0.76
C ALA A 51 -17.61 30.22 0.32
N ALA A 52 -17.65 29.10 -0.41
CA ALA A 52 -16.46 28.46 -0.96
C ALA A 52 -15.72 29.36 -1.95
N PHE A 53 -16.43 30.07 -2.85
CA PHE A 53 -15.79 30.99 -3.79
C PHE A 53 -15.10 32.16 -3.07
N LEU A 54 -15.82 32.81 -2.17
CA LEU A 54 -15.29 33.94 -1.39
C LEU A 54 -14.14 33.49 -0.47
N GLY A 55 -14.24 32.29 0.11
CA GLY A 55 -13.17 31.68 0.89
C GLY A 55 -11.92 31.39 0.04
N GLY A 56 -12.09 30.93 -1.20
CA GLY A 56 -10.99 30.77 -2.15
C GLY A 56 -10.32 32.09 -2.49
N LEU A 57 -11.10 33.14 -2.79
CA LEU A 57 -10.55 34.49 -3.05
C LEU A 57 -9.86 35.08 -1.81
N LEU A 58 -10.43 34.88 -0.63
CA LEU A 58 -9.82 35.31 0.63
C LEU A 58 -8.50 34.58 0.88
N THR A 59 -8.42 33.29 0.53
CA THR A 59 -7.17 32.52 0.63
C THR A 59 -6.09 33.10 -0.28
N VAL A 60 -6.43 33.46 -1.53
CA VAL A 60 -5.49 34.13 -2.44
C VAL A 60 -5.07 35.50 -1.89
N TYR A 61 -6.00 36.26 -1.33
CA TYR A 61 -5.70 37.55 -0.69
C TYR A 61 -4.72 37.37 0.47
N VAL A 62 -4.99 36.42 1.37
CA VAL A 62 -4.11 36.12 2.51
C VAL A 62 -2.75 35.66 2.02
N ALA A 63 -2.67 34.80 1.01
CA ALA A 63 -1.40 34.35 0.47
C ALA A 63 -0.57 35.52 -0.12
N LEU A 64 -1.18 36.44 -0.87
CA LEU A 64 -0.44 37.45 -1.65
C LEU A 64 -0.33 38.84 -0.99
N GLN A 65 -1.09 39.13 0.06
CA GLN A 65 -1.21 40.48 0.63
C GLN A 65 -1.00 40.54 2.14
N SER A 66 -1.01 39.37 2.79
CA SER A 66 -0.74 39.30 4.23
C SER A 66 0.75 39.40 4.52
N PRO A 67 1.13 39.57 5.80
CA PRO A 67 2.52 39.52 6.25
C PRO A 67 3.30 38.29 5.82
N LEU A 68 2.63 37.21 5.38
CA LEU A 68 3.28 36.04 4.80
C LEU A 68 4.19 36.42 3.61
N ASP A 69 3.71 37.27 2.71
CA ASP A 69 4.49 37.69 1.53
C ASP A 69 5.70 38.56 1.93
N ALA A 70 5.52 39.42 2.94
CA ALA A 70 6.61 40.25 3.48
C ALA A 70 7.68 39.41 4.22
N MET A 71 7.29 38.29 4.81
CA MET A 71 8.17 37.38 5.56
C MET A 71 8.80 36.29 4.69
N ALA A 72 8.22 36.01 3.52
CA ALA A 72 8.67 34.94 2.62
C ALA A 72 10.14 35.04 2.18
N PRO A 73 10.74 36.22 1.94
CA PRO A 73 12.18 36.31 1.62
C PRO A 73 13.10 35.94 2.80
N PHE A 74 12.59 36.02 4.02
CA PHE A 74 13.37 35.81 5.25
C PHE A 74 13.18 34.42 5.84
N SER A 75 12.19 33.67 5.35
CA SER A 75 11.85 32.36 5.87
C SER A 75 11.33 31.44 4.78
N PHE A 76 12.01 30.31 4.63
CA PHE A 76 11.61 29.28 3.70
C PHE A 76 10.28 28.61 4.09
N GLN A 77 10.06 28.31 5.38
CA GLN A 77 8.80 27.69 5.80
C GLN A 77 7.58 28.60 5.55
N VAL A 78 7.72 29.93 5.71
CA VAL A 78 6.65 30.88 5.43
C VAL A 78 6.41 31.02 3.93
N HIS A 79 7.49 31.04 3.15
CA HIS A 79 7.40 30.99 1.69
C HIS A 79 6.65 29.72 1.22
N MET A 80 6.94 28.55 1.82
CA MET A 80 6.22 27.32 1.52
C MET A 80 4.75 27.37 1.96
N ALA A 81 4.44 28.00 3.10
CA ALA A 81 3.05 28.20 3.51
C ALA A 81 2.26 29.01 2.47
N GLN A 82 2.89 30.04 1.89
CA GLN A 82 2.30 30.85 0.82
C GLN A 82 1.99 30.01 -0.43
N HIS A 83 2.94 29.20 -0.89
CA HIS A 83 2.74 28.27 -2.00
C HIS A 83 1.60 27.28 -1.73
N LEU A 84 1.55 26.70 -0.54
CA LEU A 84 0.50 25.74 -0.17
C LEU A 84 -0.90 26.36 -0.19
N LEU A 85 -1.06 27.60 0.29
CA LEU A 85 -2.35 28.29 0.23
C LEU A 85 -2.81 28.46 -1.23
N LEU A 86 -1.90 28.83 -2.14
CA LEU A 86 -2.19 29.00 -3.56
C LEU A 86 -2.42 27.69 -4.31
N MET A 87 -1.85 26.58 -3.84
CA MET A 87 -1.89 25.30 -4.56
C MET A 87 -2.95 24.33 -4.02
N ILE A 88 -3.07 24.15 -2.71
CA ILE A 88 -3.94 23.09 -2.15
C ILE A 88 -5.16 23.61 -1.39
N VAL A 89 -5.27 24.92 -1.15
CA VAL A 89 -6.43 25.52 -0.46
C VAL A 89 -7.29 26.33 -1.43
N ALA A 90 -6.73 27.36 -2.08
CA ALA A 90 -7.52 28.24 -2.94
C ALA A 90 -8.16 27.53 -4.16
N PRO A 91 -7.44 26.73 -4.97
CA PRO A 91 -8.00 26.14 -6.18
C PRO A 91 -9.15 25.14 -5.93
N PRO A 92 -9.04 24.22 -4.94
CA PRO A 92 -10.17 23.37 -4.53
C PRO A 92 -11.43 24.17 -4.16
N LEU A 93 -11.29 25.21 -3.34
CA LEU A 93 -12.42 26.05 -2.91
C LEU A 93 -13.08 26.78 -4.09
N ILE A 94 -12.26 27.33 -4.99
CA ILE A 94 -12.73 28.00 -6.20
C ILE A 94 -13.52 27.02 -7.09
N TRP A 95 -13.02 25.80 -7.31
CA TRP A 95 -13.73 24.83 -8.16
C TRP A 95 -14.97 24.22 -7.51
N LEU A 96 -14.96 24.02 -6.20
CA LEU A 96 -16.15 23.59 -5.43
C LEU A 96 -17.33 24.56 -5.61
N ALA A 97 -17.05 25.84 -5.81
CA ALA A 97 -18.05 26.84 -6.09
C ALA A 97 -18.72 26.70 -7.47
N ALA A 98 -18.20 25.83 -8.36
CA ALA A 98 -18.60 25.70 -9.76
C ALA A 98 -18.69 27.06 -10.49
N PRO A 99 -17.56 27.78 -10.64
CA PRO A 99 -17.54 29.18 -11.02
C PRO A 99 -17.90 29.45 -12.48
N GLU A 100 -17.81 28.44 -13.35
CA GLU A 100 -18.01 28.56 -14.80
C GLU A 100 -19.34 29.27 -15.16
N LEU A 101 -20.46 28.83 -14.57
CA LEU A 101 -21.78 29.42 -14.86
C LEU A 101 -22.08 30.73 -14.13
N PRO A 102 -21.85 30.86 -12.81
CA PRO A 102 -22.01 32.13 -12.11
C PRO A 102 -21.15 33.24 -12.70
N MET A 103 -19.90 32.97 -13.09
CA MET A 103 -19.03 33.94 -13.76
C MET A 103 -19.67 34.46 -15.05
N LEU A 104 -20.11 33.55 -15.93
CA LEU A 104 -20.76 33.92 -17.19
C LEU A 104 -22.10 34.64 -16.98
N ALA A 105 -22.88 34.25 -15.97
CA ALA A 105 -24.18 34.85 -15.65
C ALA A 105 -24.05 36.24 -15.01
N GLY A 106 -22.94 36.51 -14.32
CA GLY A 106 -22.68 37.77 -13.62
C GLY A 106 -22.18 38.91 -14.50
N LEU A 107 -21.66 38.58 -15.69
CA LEU A 107 -21.19 39.56 -16.67
C LEU A 107 -22.34 40.41 -17.23
N PRO A 108 -22.10 41.69 -17.57
CA PRO A 108 -23.06 42.52 -18.30
C PRO A 108 -23.50 41.83 -19.59
N LYS A 109 -24.80 41.93 -19.94
CA LYS A 109 -25.36 41.24 -21.12
C LYS A 109 -24.63 41.61 -22.41
N TRP A 110 -24.37 42.91 -22.64
CA TRP A 110 -23.64 43.40 -23.81
C TRP A 110 -22.25 42.75 -23.91
N PHE A 111 -21.47 42.75 -22.83
CA PHE A 111 -20.13 42.19 -22.80
C PHE A 111 -20.13 40.66 -22.98
N ARG A 112 -21.08 39.96 -22.34
CA ARG A 112 -21.19 38.50 -22.47
C ARG A 112 -21.55 38.10 -23.90
N ASP A 113 -22.53 38.76 -24.50
CA ASP A 113 -23.12 38.34 -25.78
C ASP A 113 -22.28 38.81 -26.98
N GLU A 114 -21.64 39.98 -26.90
CA GLU A 114 -20.81 40.55 -27.99
C GLU A 114 -19.33 40.15 -27.91
N TRP A 115 -18.76 40.01 -26.71
CA TRP A 115 -17.33 39.70 -26.54
C TRP A 115 -17.12 38.24 -26.15
N VAL A 116 -17.69 37.80 -25.03
CA VAL A 116 -17.36 36.47 -24.48
C VAL A 116 -17.90 35.33 -25.34
N ARG A 117 -19.14 35.43 -25.85
CA ARG A 117 -19.79 34.36 -26.62
C ARG A 117 -19.09 34.07 -27.95
N PRO A 118 -18.69 35.05 -28.79
CA PRO A 118 -17.94 34.77 -30.02
C PRO A 118 -16.60 34.08 -29.77
N PHE A 119 -15.84 34.51 -28.77
CA PHE A 119 -14.57 33.86 -28.41
C PHE A 119 -14.81 32.44 -27.87
N ALA A 120 -15.79 32.24 -27.00
CA ALA A 120 -16.12 30.91 -26.47
C ALA A 120 -16.64 29.93 -27.55
N CYS A 121 -17.26 30.45 -28.62
CA CYS A 121 -17.70 29.67 -29.78
C CYS A 121 -16.58 29.41 -30.81
N TRP A 122 -15.43 30.08 -30.70
CA TRP A 122 -14.31 29.91 -31.63
C TRP A 122 -13.74 28.48 -31.52
N PRO A 123 -13.79 27.66 -32.60
CA PRO A 123 -13.40 26.25 -32.50
C PRO A 123 -11.94 26.03 -32.10
N ARG A 124 -11.03 26.93 -32.51
CA ARG A 124 -9.60 26.86 -32.16
C ARG A 124 -9.36 27.14 -30.69
N LEU A 125 -9.95 28.20 -30.15
CA LEU A 125 -9.85 28.51 -28.72
C LEU A 125 -10.45 27.41 -27.86
N ARG A 126 -11.63 26.89 -28.26
CA ARG A 126 -12.26 25.75 -27.57
C ARG A 126 -11.40 24.48 -27.64
N TYR A 127 -10.75 24.22 -28.78
CA TYR A 127 -9.80 23.10 -28.89
C TYR A 127 -8.59 23.30 -27.97
N ALA A 128 -8.00 24.49 -27.94
CA ALA A 128 -6.86 24.83 -27.09
C ALA A 128 -7.21 24.71 -25.60
N LEU A 129 -8.34 25.26 -25.16
CA LEU A 129 -8.82 25.12 -23.78
C LEU A 129 -9.14 23.67 -23.44
N ASN A 130 -9.83 22.94 -24.32
CA ASN A 130 -10.09 21.51 -24.11
C ASN A 130 -8.80 20.67 -24.06
N TRP A 131 -7.73 21.09 -24.75
CA TRP A 131 -6.42 20.45 -24.69
C TRP A 131 -5.69 20.79 -23.38
N LEU A 132 -5.70 22.05 -22.96
CA LEU A 132 -5.07 22.54 -21.73
C LEU A 132 -5.69 21.91 -20.47
N PHE A 133 -7.01 21.77 -20.45
CA PHE A 133 -7.77 21.13 -19.36
C PHE A 133 -7.83 19.60 -19.48
N ARG A 134 -7.05 18.97 -20.37
CA ARG A 134 -6.89 17.51 -20.35
C ARG A 134 -6.15 17.11 -19.07
N PRO A 135 -6.58 16.03 -18.37
CA PRO A 135 -5.92 15.61 -17.14
C PRO A 135 -4.41 15.45 -17.31
N GLN A 136 -3.92 14.82 -18.38
CA GLN A 136 -2.49 14.62 -18.59
C GLN A 136 -1.71 15.93 -18.70
N VAL A 137 -2.26 16.91 -19.44
CA VAL A 137 -1.62 18.22 -19.65
C VAL A 137 -1.63 19.00 -18.34
N ALA A 138 -2.75 19.01 -17.63
CA ALA A 138 -2.87 19.62 -16.31
C ALA A 138 -1.90 19.01 -15.28
N TRP A 139 -1.75 17.68 -15.27
CA TRP A 139 -0.81 16.99 -14.40
C TRP A 139 0.64 17.35 -14.72
N ILE A 140 1.01 17.29 -16.01
CA ILE A 140 2.36 17.63 -16.46
C ILE A 140 2.67 19.09 -16.13
N ALA A 141 1.74 20.01 -16.39
CA ALA A 141 1.92 21.42 -16.06
C ALA A 141 2.10 21.64 -14.56
N TYR A 142 1.34 20.94 -13.72
CA TYR A 142 1.46 21.01 -12.26
C TYR A 142 2.82 20.52 -11.77
N VAL A 143 3.23 19.33 -12.21
CA VAL A 143 4.51 18.73 -11.84
C VAL A 143 5.68 19.56 -12.37
N ALA A 144 5.64 19.97 -13.64
CA ALA A 144 6.68 20.81 -14.21
C ALA A 144 6.82 22.14 -13.44
N THR A 145 5.71 22.78 -13.08
CA THR A 145 5.73 24.03 -12.30
C THR A 145 6.38 23.81 -10.94
N LEU A 146 6.03 22.75 -10.23
CA LEU A 146 6.66 22.39 -8.95
C LEU A 146 8.18 22.23 -9.10
N TRP A 147 8.63 21.40 -10.03
CA TRP A 147 10.05 21.09 -10.16
C TRP A 147 10.88 22.25 -10.72
N ILE A 148 10.34 23.03 -11.67
CA ILE A 148 11.04 24.19 -12.23
C ILE A 148 11.30 25.22 -11.14
N TRP A 149 10.27 25.59 -10.37
CA TRP A 149 10.41 26.65 -9.37
C TRP A 149 11.21 26.22 -8.15
N HIS A 150 11.28 24.92 -7.84
CA HIS A 150 12.16 24.42 -6.77
C HIS A 150 13.59 24.13 -7.24
N ALA A 151 13.91 24.28 -8.54
CA ALA A 151 15.29 24.23 -9.00
C ALA A 151 16.07 25.44 -8.44
N PRO A 152 17.29 25.26 -7.89
CA PRO A 152 18.01 26.31 -7.19
C PRO A 152 18.11 27.64 -7.95
N GLY A 153 18.39 27.61 -9.25
CA GLY A 153 18.52 28.82 -10.06
C GLY A 153 17.20 29.57 -10.29
N CYS A 154 16.09 28.86 -10.53
CA CYS A 154 14.78 29.50 -10.72
C CYS A 154 14.24 30.04 -9.40
N TYR A 155 14.40 29.28 -8.32
CA TYR A 155 14.01 29.68 -6.98
C TYR A 155 14.75 30.95 -6.53
N GLN A 156 16.07 31.00 -6.76
CA GLN A 156 16.86 32.18 -6.45
C GLN A 156 16.45 33.39 -7.29
N ALA A 157 16.16 33.20 -8.58
CA ALA A 157 15.66 34.26 -9.44
C ALA A 157 14.30 34.81 -8.97
N ALA A 158 13.43 33.97 -8.40
CA ALA A 158 12.19 34.43 -7.79
C ALA A 158 12.44 35.29 -6.55
N LEU A 159 13.34 34.87 -5.66
CA LEU A 159 13.67 35.63 -4.45
C LEU A 159 14.35 36.98 -4.74
N GLU A 160 15.18 37.05 -5.78
CA GLU A 160 15.93 38.25 -6.14
C GLU A 160 15.14 39.23 -7.02
N SER A 161 14.07 38.76 -7.70
CA SER A 161 13.28 39.58 -8.63
C SER A 161 11.78 39.50 -8.36
N GLN A 162 11.20 40.65 -8.02
CA GLN A 162 9.74 40.83 -7.85
C GLN A 162 8.93 40.50 -9.11
N PHE A 163 9.55 40.52 -10.29
CA PHE A 163 8.88 40.06 -11.50
C PHE A 163 8.77 38.53 -11.50
N TRP A 164 9.88 37.82 -11.30
CA TRP A 164 9.89 36.35 -11.30
C TRP A 164 9.11 35.76 -10.13
N HIS A 165 9.13 36.40 -8.96
CA HIS A 165 8.29 36.02 -7.82
C HIS A 165 6.79 36.05 -8.17
N ARG A 166 6.34 37.09 -8.89
CA ARG A 166 4.93 37.17 -9.35
C ARG A 166 4.61 36.14 -10.42
N VAL A 167 5.57 35.85 -11.31
CA VAL A 167 5.41 34.80 -12.34
C VAL A 167 5.31 33.43 -11.68
N GLU A 168 6.14 33.14 -10.68
CA GLU A 168 6.10 31.92 -9.88
C GLU A 168 4.72 31.72 -9.24
N HIS A 169 4.24 32.69 -8.46
CA HIS A 169 2.92 32.63 -7.84
C HIS A 169 1.79 32.47 -8.87
N ALA A 170 1.87 33.16 -10.00
CA ALA A 170 0.89 33.02 -11.08
C ALA A 170 0.91 31.62 -11.69
N MET A 171 2.10 31.04 -11.89
CA MET A 171 2.25 29.67 -12.39
C MET A 171 1.73 28.65 -11.39
N PHE A 172 2.03 28.78 -10.09
CA PHE A 172 1.51 27.89 -9.06
C PHE A 172 -0.02 27.91 -8.99
N LEU A 173 -0.62 29.10 -8.97
CA LEU A 173 -2.07 29.24 -8.96
C LEU A 173 -2.70 28.70 -10.25
N ALA A 174 -2.15 29.04 -11.42
CA ALA A 174 -2.70 28.61 -12.71
C ALA A 174 -2.56 27.10 -12.92
N ALA A 175 -1.38 26.52 -12.67
CA ALA A 175 -1.14 25.09 -12.81
C ALA A 175 -1.99 24.30 -11.80
N SER A 176 -2.18 24.82 -10.59
CA SER A 176 -3.04 24.16 -9.60
C SER A 176 -4.53 24.27 -9.94
N LEU A 177 -4.99 25.39 -10.48
CA LEU A 177 -6.35 25.49 -11.02
C LEU A 177 -6.58 24.48 -12.15
N LEU A 178 -5.60 24.27 -13.03
CA LEU A 178 -5.69 23.22 -14.06
C LEU A 178 -5.72 21.82 -13.42
N PHE A 179 -4.87 21.55 -12.43
CA PHE A 179 -4.76 20.26 -11.74
C PHE A 179 -6.04 19.84 -11.02
N TRP A 180 -6.66 20.77 -10.29
CA TRP A 180 -7.86 20.48 -9.50
C TRP A 180 -9.15 20.43 -10.31
N HIS A 181 -9.17 20.97 -11.53
CA HIS A 181 -10.35 20.94 -12.41
C HIS A 181 -10.87 19.51 -12.70
N PRO A 182 -10.06 18.54 -13.20
CA PRO A 182 -10.52 17.19 -13.46
C PRO A 182 -10.91 16.42 -12.20
N VAL A 183 -10.37 16.81 -11.04
CA VAL A 183 -10.69 16.25 -9.72
C VAL A 183 -12.07 16.71 -9.24
N MET A 184 -12.34 18.02 -9.31
CA MET A 184 -13.57 18.64 -8.80
C MET A 184 -14.76 18.54 -9.76
N GLN A 185 -14.52 18.48 -11.07
CA GLN A 185 -15.56 18.38 -12.11
C GLN A 185 -16.68 19.41 -11.94
N PRO A 186 -16.35 20.71 -11.92
CA PRO A 186 -17.31 21.79 -11.71
C PRO A 186 -18.42 21.75 -12.78
N TYR A 187 -19.67 21.94 -12.39
CA TYR A 187 -20.78 22.03 -13.36
C TYR A 187 -20.64 23.31 -14.21
N PRO A 188 -20.81 23.28 -15.55
CA PRO A 188 -21.34 22.21 -16.40
C PRO A 188 -20.30 21.33 -17.11
N SER A 189 -19.03 21.34 -16.67
CA SER A 189 -17.98 20.52 -17.29
C SER A 189 -18.39 19.04 -17.38
N ARG A 190 -18.02 18.41 -18.49
CA ARG A 190 -18.26 16.98 -18.74
C ARG A 190 -16.96 16.21 -18.54
N PRO A 191 -16.97 15.09 -17.81
CA PRO A 191 -15.77 14.30 -17.60
C PRO A 191 -15.24 13.76 -18.94
N THR A 192 -13.97 14.01 -19.22
CA THR A 192 -13.26 13.47 -20.40
C THR A 192 -12.66 12.10 -20.12
N TRP A 193 -12.41 11.79 -18.84
CA TRP A 193 -11.84 10.54 -18.35
C TRP A 193 -12.81 9.79 -17.46
N SER A 194 -12.63 8.46 -17.39
CA SER A 194 -13.20 7.66 -16.31
C SER A 194 -12.71 8.20 -14.97
N ARG A 195 -13.62 8.45 -14.03
CA ARG A 195 -13.26 8.89 -12.68
C ARG A 195 -12.28 7.96 -11.96
N TRP A 196 -12.16 6.69 -12.39
CA TRP A 196 -11.18 5.75 -11.83
C TRP A 196 -9.74 6.12 -12.18
N LEU A 197 -9.51 6.80 -13.30
CA LEU A 197 -8.18 7.27 -13.70
C LEU A 197 -7.70 8.47 -12.86
N LEU A 198 -8.58 9.09 -12.06
CA LEU A 198 -8.19 10.13 -11.10
C LEU A 198 -7.48 9.56 -9.87
N VAL A 199 -7.61 8.26 -9.60
CA VAL A 199 -6.88 7.58 -8.51
C VAL A 199 -5.38 7.56 -8.80
N PRO A 200 -4.89 6.99 -9.92
CA PRO A 200 -3.47 7.06 -10.27
C PRO A 200 -3.00 8.51 -10.53
N TYR A 201 -3.88 9.41 -11.00
CA TYR A 201 -3.56 10.83 -11.18
C TYR A 201 -3.14 11.52 -9.87
N LEU A 202 -3.97 11.41 -8.83
CA LEU A 202 -3.70 11.98 -7.51
C LEU A 202 -2.55 11.25 -6.82
N PHE A 203 -2.48 9.92 -6.95
CA PHE A 203 -1.39 9.12 -6.39
C PHE A 203 -0.03 9.54 -6.96
N LEU A 204 0.11 9.63 -8.28
CA LEU A 204 1.37 10.03 -8.92
C LEU A 204 1.73 11.49 -8.58
N ALA A 205 0.74 12.38 -8.41
CA ALA A 205 0.98 13.74 -7.95
C ALA A 205 1.50 13.79 -6.50
N GLY A 206 1.02 12.87 -5.64
CA GLY A 206 1.55 12.65 -4.29
C GLY A 206 2.98 12.14 -4.31
N VAL A 207 3.27 11.07 -5.07
CA VAL A 207 4.61 10.47 -5.17
C VAL A 207 5.68 11.49 -5.54
N GLN A 208 5.45 12.29 -6.59
CA GLN A 208 6.43 13.31 -6.99
C GLN A 208 6.58 14.45 -5.96
N GLY A 209 5.49 14.80 -5.27
CA GLY A 209 5.50 15.85 -4.24
C GLY A 209 6.25 15.39 -2.99
N THR A 210 6.09 14.12 -2.62
CA THR A 210 6.86 13.46 -1.54
C THR A 210 8.33 13.39 -1.88
N LEU A 211 8.70 13.05 -3.14
CA LEU A 211 10.09 13.04 -3.57
C LEU A 211 10.73 14.44 -3.42
N LEU A 212 10.06 15.48 -3.93
CA LEU A 212 10.55 16.86 -3.82
C LEU A 212 10.66 17.30 -2.36
N SER A 213 9.66 16.98 -1.53
CA SER A 213 9.67 17.31 -0.10
C SER A 213 10.79 16.60 0.64
N GLY A 214 11.03 15.31 0.34
CA GLY A 214 12.13 14.54 0.93
C GLY A 214 13.50 15.12 0.58
N ILE A 215 13.70 15.61 -0.64
CA ILE A 215 14.94 16.31 -1.04
C ILE A 215 15.16 17.55 -0.18
N LEU A 216 14.11 18.34 0.11
CA LEU A 216 14.22 19.52 0.96
C LEU A 216 14.46 19.13 2.43
N THR A 217 13.67 18.20 2.96
CA THR A 217 13.70 17.79 4.37
C THR A 217 14.99 17.12 4.79
N PHE A 218 15.53 16.24 3.94
CA PHE A 218 16.70 15.42 4.29
C PHE A 218 17.99 15.89 3.61
N SER A 219 18.02 17.09 3.02
CA SER A 219 19.26 17.61 2.44
C SER A 219 20.27 17.93 3.53
N PRO A 220 21.53 17.46 3.44
CA PRO A 220 22.58 17.82 4.39
C PRO A 220 23.15 19.22 4.15
N ARG A 221 22.69 19.92 3.11
CA ARG A 221 23.15 21.25 2.71
C ARG A 221 21.99 22.21 2.49
N VAL A 222 22.25 23.49 2.71
CA VAL A 222 21.32 24.57 2.35
C VAL A 222 21.26 24.66 0.83
N LEU A 223 20.09 24.35 0.25
CA LEU A 223 19.90 24.30 -1.20
C LEU A 223 19.74 25.70 -1.83
N TYR A 224 19.29 26.67 -1.03
CA TYR A 224 19.01 28.03 -1.46
C TYR A 224 19.85 29.03 -0.65
N PRO A 225 21.00 29.48 -1.19
CA PRO A 225 21.94 30.35 -0.47
C PRO A 225 21.33 31.66 0.06
N HIS A 226 20.25 32.15 -0.57
CA HIS A 226 19.54 33.35 -0.14
C HIS A 226 19.16 33.30 1.35
N TYR A 227 18.63 32.17 1.84
CA TYR A 227 18.22 32.02 3.23
C TYR A 227 19.40 31.88 4.21
N ALA A 228 20.59 31.51 3.71
CA ALA A 228 21.80 31.55 4.54
C ALA A 228 22.28 32.99 4.79
N ALA A 229 21.99 33.91 3.86
CA ALA A 229 22.33 35.33 3.97
C ALA A 229 21.21 36.18 4.61
N ALA A 230 19.99 35.64 4.72
CA ALA A 230 18.84 36.35 5.24
C ALA A 230 18.91 36.52 6.78
N PRO A 231 18.41 37.64 7.33
CA PRO A 231 18.21 37.81 8.77
C PRO A 231 17.39 36.69 9.39
N ASN A 232 17.86 36.12 10.50
CA ASN A 232 17.22 35.00 11.17
C ASN A 232 16.04 35.46 12.05
N LEU A 233 14.80 35.22 11.58
CA LEU A 233 13.58 35.67 12.27
C LEU A 233 13.23 34.89 13.55
N TRP A 234 13.59 33.60 13.65
CA TRP A 234 13.24 32.75 14.80
C TRP A 234 14.43 32.07 15.48
N ASN A 235 15.64 32.60 15.26
CA ASN A 235 16.88 32.00 15.76
C ASN A 235 17.04 30.52 15.35
N MET A 236 16.56 30.17 14.16
CA MET A 236 16.56 28.83 13.59
C MET A 236 17.66 28.71 12.53
N SER A 237 18.36 27.59 12.42
CA SER A 237 19.36 27.44 11.36
C SER A 237 18.69 27.41 9.98
N PRO A 238 19.33 27.90 8.89
CA PRO A 238 18.76 27.82 7.55
C PRO A 238 18.47 26.38 7.09
N LEU A 239 19.23 25.40 7.63
CA LEU A 239 19.02 23.99 7.37
C LEU A 239 17.74 23.47 8.04
N ASP A 240 17.48 23.87 9.29
CA ASP A 240 16.27 23.50 10.01
C ASP A 240 15.02 24.16 9.40
N ASP A 241 15.12 25.43 8.98
CA ASP A 241 14.03 26.13 8.30
C ASP A 241 13.70 25.48 6.94
N GLN A 242 14.72 25.03 6.20
CA GLN A 242 14.54 24.21 5.00
C GLN A 242 13.91 22.86 5.31
N ALA A 243 14.33 22.19 6.39
CA ALA A 243 13.79 20.89 6.75
C ALA A 243 12.29 20.99 7.08
N LEU A 244 11.93 22.03 7.84
CA LEU A 244 10.56 22.36 8.22
C LEU A 244 9.72 22.79 7.01
N ALA A 245 10.29 23.57 6.09
CA ALA A 245 9.65 23.93 4.82
C ALA A 245 9.31 22.69 3.99
N GLY A 246 10.23 21.72 3.88
CA GLY A 246 9.98 20.43 3.24
C GLY A 246 8.89 19.62 3.94
N ALA A 247 8.88 19.58 5.28
CA ALA A 247 7.84 18.88 6.04
C ALA A 247 6.46 19.53 5.88
N LEU A 248 6.42 20.86 5.87
CA LEU A 248 5.21 21.65 5.62
C LEU A 248 4.69 21.44 4.19
N MET A 249 5.57 21.30 3.22
CA MET A 249 5.17 20.94 1.85
C MET A 249 4.60 19.51 1.79
N TRP A 250 5.18 18.57 2.53
CA TRP A 250 4.80 17.16 2.47
C TRP A 250 3.43 16.88 3.10
N ILE A 251 3.27 17.21 4.38
CA ILE A 251 2.15 16.71 5.20
C ILE A 251 0.80 17.28 4.71
N PRO A 252 0.60 18.62 4.65
CA PRO A 252 -0.56 19.26 4.05
C PRO A 252 -0.95 18.77 2.66
N THR A 253 0.00 18.64 1.72
CA THR A 253 -0.31 18.22 0.35
C THR A 253 -0.80 16.78 0.30
N SER A 254 -0.19 15.91 1.10
CA SER A 254 -0.59 14.51 1.23
C SER A 254 -1.99 14.38 1.81
N ILE A 255 -2.32 15.14 2.87
CA ILE A 255 -3.67 15.20 3.43
C ILE A 255 -4.69 15.67 2.38
N ALA A 256 -4.39 16.75 1.65
CA ALA A 256 -5.29 17.28 0.62
C ALA A 256 -5.56 16.25 -0.50
N TYR A 257 -4.53 15.56 -0.99
CA TYR A 257 -4.69 14.53 -2.02
C TYR A 257 -5.42 13.30 -1.52
N ILE A 258 -5.17 12.86 -0.28
CA ILE A 258 -5.87 11.72 0.33
C ILE A 258 -7.37 12.04 0.50
N ILE A 259 -7.72 13.24 0.98
CA ILE A 259 -9.11 13.68 1.09
C ILE A 259 -9.80 13.66 -0.28
N ALA A 260 -9.13 14.22 -1.30
CA ALA A 260 -9.65 14.24 -2.66
C ALA A 260 -9.82 12.83 -3.24
N LEU A 261 -8.84 11.95 -3.02
CA LEU A 261 -8.87 10.57 -3.45
C LEU A 261 -10.03 9.81 -2.79
N PHE A 262 -10.18 9.95 -1.47
CA PHE A 262 -11.28 9.35 -0.72
C PHE A 262 -12.63 9.83 -1.24
N TRP A 263 -12.79 11.13 -1.49
CA TRP A 263 -14.01 11.69 -2.05
C TRP A 263 -14.32 11.10 -3.45
N VAL A 264 -13.35 11.08 -4.37
CA VAL A 264 -13.54 10.51 -5.72
C VAL A 264 -13.98 9.04 -5.65
N VAL A 265 -13.35 8.25 -4.77
CA VAL A 265 -13.70 6.83 -4.56
C VAL A 265 -15.10 6.69 -3.94
N ALA A 266 -15.42 7.47 -2.92
CA ALA A 266 -16.73 7.45 -2.26
C ALA A 266 -17.87 7.82 -3.22
N GLU A 267 -17.69 8.85 -4.05
CA GLU A 267 -18.69 9.29 -5.02
C GLU A 267 -18.95 8.22 -6.09
N GLN A 268 -17.91 7.56 -6.60
CA GLN A 268 -18.03 6.44 -7.53
C GLN A 268 -18.82 5.27 -6.96
N MET A 269 -18.59 4.96 -5.69
CA MET A 269 -19.31 3.90 -5.00
C MET A 269 -20.79 4.24 -4.78
N SER A 270 -21.11 5.51 -4.55
CA SER A 270 -22.50 5.98 -4.41
C SER A 270 -23.25 6.02 -5.76
N SER A 271 -22.56 6.42 -6.83
CA SER A 271 -23.11 6.53 -8.18
C SER A 271 -23.49 5.15 -8.76
N GLY A 272 -22.71 4.12 -8.43
CA GLY A 272 -23.01 2.73 -8.79
C GLY A 272 -24.34 2.24 -8.19
N LYS A 273 -24.70 2.66 -6.97
CA LYS A 273 -25.98 2.32 -6.32
C LYS A 273 -27.16 3.01 -6.99
N ALA A 274 -27.03 4.28 -7.38
CA ALA A 274 -28.09 5.01 -8.09
C ALA A 274 -28.35 4.46 -9.50
N SER A 275 -27.28 4.05 -10.21
CA SER A 275 -27.40 3.43 -11.54
C SER A 275 -27.94 1.99 -11.47
N ALA A 276 -27.54 1.21 -10.46
CA ALA A 276 -28.09 -0.11 -10.18
C ALA A 276 -29.57 -0.07 -9.77
N ALA A 277 -29.97 0.90 -8.94
CA ALA A 277 -31.37 1.13 -8.56
C ALA A 277 -32.23 1.57 -9.76
N ARG A 278 -31.65 2.31 -10.72
CA ARG A 278 -32.32 2.72 -11.96
C ARG A 278 -32.41 1.58 -12.99
N HIS A 279 -31.44 0.66 -13.02
CA HIS A 279 -31.50 -0.59 -13.80
C HIS A 279 -32.51 -1.59 -13.22
N ALA A 280 -32.58 -1.71 -11.89
CA ALA A 280 -33.56 -2.56 -11.20
C ALA A 280 -35.02 -2.11 -11.40
N ARG A 281 -35.25 -0.85 -11.78
CA ARG A 281 -36.57 -0.30 -12.14
C ARG A 281 -36.97 -0.44 -13.61
N ARG A 282 -36.10 -0.95 -14.50
CA ARG A 282 -36.50 -1.31 -15.86
C ARG A 282 -37.01 -2.76 -15.85
N PRO A 283 -38.27 -3.03 -16.21
CA PRO A 283 -38.72 -4.39 -16.42
C PRO A 283 -37.85 -5.05 -17.49
N ALA A 284 -37.31 -6.23 -17.19
CA ALA A 284 -36.55 -7.00 -18.16
C ALA A 284 -37.47 -7.41 -19.31
N PRO A 285 -37.13 -7.15 -20.58
CA PRO A 285 -37.88 -7.68 -21.69
C PRO A 285 -37.73 -9.20 -21.70
N ILE A 286 -38.83 -9.90 -21.44
CA ILE A 286 -38.96 -11.34 -21.63
C ILE A 286 -39.15 -11.56 -23.12
N VAL A 287 -38.08 -11.81 -23.87
CA VAL A 287 -38.14 -12.56 -25.13
C VAL A 287 -36.86 -13.38 -25.25
N ALA A 288 -37.05 -14.70 -25.40
CA ALA A 288 -36.04 -15.65 -25.79
C ALA A 288 -35.39 -15.22 -27.13
N ALA A 289 -34.09 -14.99 -27.11
CA ALA A 289 -33.29 -14.91 -28.32
C ALA A 289 -32.20 -15.97 -28.25
N ALA A 290 -32.38 -17.00 -29.07
CA ALA A 290 -31.39 -18.00 -29.36
C ALA A 290 -30.08 -17.38 -29.87
N ALA A 291 -28.97 -18.01 -29.48
CA ALA A 291 -27.70 -18.08 -30.18
C ALA A 291 -27.16 -16.76 -30.80
N ARG A 292 -26.45 -15.99 -29.97
CA ARG A 292 -25.16 -15.42 -30.38
C ARG A 292 -24.13 -15.75 -29.32
N GLN A 293 -23.22 -16.66 -29.66
CA GLN A 293 -21.97 -16.86 -28.93
C GLN A 293 -21.13 -15.58 -29.05
N THR A 294 -21.34 -14.64 -28.13
CA THR A 294 -20.27 -13.70 -27.79
C THR A 294 -19.16 -14.50 -27.12
N PRO A 295 -17.88 -14.33 -27.51
CA PRO A 295 -16.77 -14.95 -26.80
C PRO A 295 -16.90 -14.55 -25.33
N THR A 296 -17.03 -15.54 -24.46
CA THR A 296 -17.04 -15.32 -23.01
C THR A 296 -15.72 -14.63 -22.68
N THR A 297 -15.79 -13.36 -22.28
CA THR A 297 -14.64 -12.62 -21.75
C THR A 297 -14.29 -13.26 -20.41
N GLY A 298 -13.57 -14.37 -20.45
CA GLY A 298 -13.00 -15.01 -19.28
C GLY A 298 -12.03 -14.08 -18.56
N PRO A 299 -11.67 -14.38 -17.30
CA PRO A 299 -10.67 -13.62 -16.58
C PRO A 299 -9.38 -13.47 -17.39
N ARG A 300 -8.78 -12.27 -17.41
CA ARG A 300 -7.52 -12.04 -18.12
C ARG A 300 -6.42 -12.91 -17.51
N PRO A 301 -5.51 -13.49 -18.31
CA PRO A 301 -4.36 -14.21 -17.79
C PRO A 301 -3.47 -13.26 -16.98
N SER A 302 -2.88 -13.77 -15.89
CA SER A 302 -1.90 -13.04 -15.09
C SER A 302 -0.59 -12.82 -15.86
N LEU A 303 0.20 -11.82 -15.44
CA LEU A 303 1.55 -11.56 -15.98
C LEU A 303 2.47 -12.79 -15.87
N TRP A 304 2.29 -13.60 -14.82
CA TRP A 304 3.10 -14.79 -14.56
C TRP A 304 2.62 -16.03 -15.31
N ALA A 305 1.46 -15.94 -15.97
CA ALA A 305 0.80 -17.07 -16.57
C ALA A 305 1.63 -17.74 -17.68
N PRO A 306 2.27 -17.01 -18.62
CA PRO A 306 3.13 -17.63 -19.65
C PRO A 306 4.33 -18.38 -19.06
N LEU A 307 4.98 -17.78 -18.05
CA LEU A 307 6.15 -18.37 -17.39
C LEU A 307 5.79 -19.65 -16.64
N LEU A 308 4.76 -19.60 -15.80
CA LEU A 308 4.41 -20.71 -14.93
C LEU A 308 3.55 -21.78 -15.59
N GLN A 309 2.86 -21.53 -16.71
CA GLN A 309 2.09 -22.58 -17.40
C GLN A 309 2.98 -23.66 -18.01
N SER A 310 4.22 -23.34 -18.39
CA SER A 310 5.16 -24.33 -18.90
C SER A 310 5.64 -25.27 -17.79
N ARG A 311 5.34 -26.57 -17.90
CA ARG A 311 5.81 -27.59 -16.96
C ARG A 311 7.34 -27.65 -16.89
N ARG A 312 8.02 -27.46 -18.02
CA ARG A 312 9.49 -27.43 -18.07
C ARG A 312 10.05 -26.28 -17.25
N VAL A 313 9.52 -25.07 -17.42
CA VAL A 313 9.93 -23.89 -16.65
C VAL A 313 9.71 -24.10 -15.16
N ARG A 314 8.54 -24.62 -14.73
CA ARG A 314 8.27 -24.92 -13.32
C ARG A 314 9.27 -25.91 -12.74
N LEU A 315 9.60 -26.97 -13.48
CA LEU A 315 10.57 -27.97 -13.04
C LEU A 315 11.99 -27.39 -12.95
N THR A 316 12.42 -26.62 -13.96
CA THR A 316 13.72 -25.93 -13.94
C THR A 316 13.82 -25.03 -12.71
N LEU A 317 12.82 -24.17 -12.47
CA LEU A 317 12.80 -23.28 -11.32
C LEU A 317 12.89 -24.05 -9.99
N ARG A 318 12.15 -25.14 -9.81
CA ARG A 318 12.21 -25.97 -8.59
C ARG A 318 13.60 -26.57 -8.37
N TRP A 319 14.23 -27.09 -9.43
CA TRP A 319 15.58 -27.66 -9.35
C TRP A 319 16.65 -26.59 -9.12
N THR A 320 16.50 -25.40 -9.71
CA THR A 320 17.38 -24.26 -9.41
C THR A 320 17.25 -23.84 -7.95
N MET A 321 16.02 -23.70 -7.42
CA MET A 321 15.82 -23.39 -6.00
C MET A 321 16.35 -24.49 -5.09
N PHE A 322 16.26 -25.76 -5.51
CA PHE A 322 16.84 -26.88 -4.77
C PHE A 322 18.36 -26.80 -4.71
N ALA A 323 19.02 -26.49 -5.83
CA ALA A 323 20.47 -26.28 -5.88
C ALA A 323 20.91 -25.11 -5.00
N LEU A 324 20.19 -23.98 -5.05
CA LEU A 324 20.48 -22.84 -4.16
C LEU A 324 20.31 -23.19 -2.68
N ALA A 325 19.24 -23.92 -2.32
CA ALA A 325 19.05 -24.38 -0.95
C ALA A 325 20.16 -25.33 -0.50
N ALA A 326 20.63 -26.22 -1.38
CA ALA A 326 21.76 -27.10 -1.09
C ALA A 326 23.06 -26.32 -0.87
N ILE A 327 23.33 -25.31 -1.68
CA ILE A 327 24.48 -24.40 -1.51
C ILE A 327 24.44 -23.72 -0.14
N VAL A 328 23.30 -23.13 0.22
CA VAL A 328 23.10 -22.48 1.53
C VAL A 328 23.32 -23.46 2.68
N VAL A 329 22.80 -24.69 2.56
CA VAL A 329 22.97 -25.73 3.59
C VAL A 329 24.43 -26.12 3.74
N ILE A 330 25.12 -26.39 2.63
CA ILE A 330 26.53 -26.77 2.63
C ILE A 330 27.35 -25.66 3.31
N ASP A 331 27.09 -24.41 2.96
CA ASP A 331 27.81 -23.29 3.52
C ASP A 331 27.56 -23.09 5.02
N GLY A 332 26.31 -23.22 5.48
CA GLY A 332 26.01 -23.13 6.91
C GLY A 332 26.59 -24.29 7.74
N LEU A 333 26.85 -25.45 7.14
CA LEU A 333 27.47 -26.60 7.82
C LEU A 333 29.00 -26.54 7.87
N THR A 334 29.63 -25.94 6.87
CA THR A 334 31.08 -26.06 6.65
C THR A 334 31.82 -24.74 6.65
N GLY A 335 31.13 -23.64 6.39
CA GLY A 335 31.67 -22.29 6.41
C GLY A 335 31.75 -21.71 7.83
N PRO A 336 32.24 -20.45 7.93
CA PRO A 336 32.37 -19.77 9.21
C PRO A 336 31.01 -19.59 9.88
N GLN A 337 30.96 -19.75 11.21
CA GLN A 337 29.74 -19.56 12.00
C GLN A 337 29.56 -18.09 12.40
N ILE A 338 29.80 -17.20 11.43
CA ILE A 338 29.63 -15.74 11.55
C ILE A 338 28.59 -15.36 10.50
N SER A 339 27.40 -14.94 10.97
CA SER A 339 26.21 -14.79 10.11
C SER A 339 26.47 -13.94 8.86
N PRO A 340 27.08 -12.73 8.93
CA PRO A 340 27.33 -11.90 7.74
C PRO A 340 28.25 -12.50 6.67
N LEU A 341 29.09 -13.49 7.02
CA LEU A 341 30.04 -14.13 6.11
C LEU A 341 29.54 -15.48 5.58
N ASN A 342 28.34 -15.89 5.99
CA ASN A 342 27.78 -17.20 5.69
C ASN A 342 26.44 -17.06 4.96
N LEU A 343 26.28 -17.78 3.84
CA LEU A 343 25.04 -17.73 3.05
C LEU A 343 23.82 -18.20 3.84
N ALA A 344 23.97 -19.10 4.82
CA ALA A 344 22.87 -19.51 5.69
C ALA A 344 22.44 -18.41 6.68
N GLY A 345 23.37 -17.54 7.10
CA GLY A 345 23.05 -16.37 7.91
C GLY A 345 22.36 -15.26 7.12
N VAL A 346 22.81 -15.02 5.89
CA VAL A 346 22.38 -13.88 5.07
C VAL A 346 21.19 -14.20 4.16
N ALA A 347 21.27 -15.25 3.34
CA ALA A 347 20.35 -15.42 2.23
C ALA A 347 18.88 -15.66 2.66
N PRO A 348 18.56 -16.59 3.58
CA PRO A 348 17.18 -16.84 4.01
C PRO A 348 16.58 -15.68 4.82
N TRP A 349 17.40 -15.01 5.63
CA TRP A 349 16.92 -14.08 6.66
C TRP A 349 16.87 -12.61 6.20
N ILE A 350 17.75 -12.22 5.27
CA ILE A 350 17.82 -10.85 4.73
C ILE A 350 17.17 -10.81 3.34
N HIS A 351 17.72 -11.55 2.38
CA HIS A 351 17.34 -11.37 0.97
C HIS A 351 16.04 -12.10 0.61
N TRP A 352 15.93 -13.36 1.01
CA TRP A 352 14.82 -14.20 0.59
C TRP A 352 13.48 -13.71 1.16
N ARG A 353 13.45 -13.26 2.42
CA ARG A 353 12.24 -12.73 3.07
C ARG A 353 11.69 -11.49 2.37
N ALA A 354 12.56 -10.56 1.96
CA ALA A 354 12.17 -9.36 1.23
C ALA A 354 11.59 -9.70 -0.16
N VAL A 355 12.31 -10.50 -0.95
CA VAL A 355 11.84 -10.93 -2.28
C VAL A 355 10.52 -11.71 -2.16
N LEU A 356 10.37 -12.53 -1.11
CA LEU A 356 9.15 -13.27 -0.82
C LEU A 356 7.95 -12.36 -0.58
N VAL A 357 8.06 -11.38 0.30
CA VAL A 357 6.93 -10.49 0.61
C VAL A 357 6.53 -9.63 -0.59
N ILE A 358 7.49 -9.10 -1.34
CA ILE A 358 7.22 -8.35 -2.58
C ILE A 358 6.49 -9.23 -3.60
N THR A 359 6.93 -10.48 -3.76
CA THR A 359 6.31 -11.41 -4.70
C THR A 359 4.90 -11.80 -4.27
N LEU A 360 4.60 -11.89 -2.97
CA LEU A 360 3.24 -12.20 -2.50
C LEU A 360 2.23 -11.12 -2.89
N ILE A 361 2.65 -9.85 -2.98
CA ILE A 361 1.79 -8.73 -3.39
C ILE A 361 1.32 -8.90 -4.85
N VAL A 362 2.18 -9.36 -5.76
CA VAL A 362 1.89 -9.37 -7.22
C VAL A 362 1.71 -10.78 -7.79
N GLY A 363 2.55 -11.72 -7.37
CA GLY A 363 2.65 -13.09 -7.90
C GLY A 363 1.88 -14.15 -7.12
N GLY A 364 1.18 -13.78 -6.04
CA GLY A 364 0.44 -14.72 -5.19
C GLY A 364 1.38 -15.79 -4.62
N ASN A 365 0.98 -17.06 -4.64
CA ASN A 365 1.78 -18.16 -4.10
C ASN A 365 2.90 -18.66 -5.02
N PHE A 366 3.53 -17.76 -5.80
CA PHE A 366 4.64 -18.09 -6.69
C PHE A 366 5.77 -18.84 -5.98
N PHE A 367 6.15 -18.42 -4.77
CA PHE A 367 7.18 -19.09 -3.97
C PHE A 367 6.81 -20.53 -3.59
N CYS A 368 5.53 -20.81 -3.37
CA CYS A 368 5.07 -22.18 -3.15
C CYS A 368 5.14 -23.03 -4.44
N ALA A 369 5.03 -22.41 -5.61
CA ALA A 369 5.10 -23.09 -6.91
C ALA A 369 6.52 -23.53 -7.25
N VAL A 370 7.52 -22.73 -6.89
CA VAL A 370 8.95 -22.97 -7.10
C VAL A 370 9.67 -23.55 -5.88
N CYS A 371 8.91 -23.90 -4.84
CA CYS A 371 9.44 -24.37 -3.57
C CYS A 371 10.39 -25.58 -3.74
N PRO A 372 11.63 -25.52 -3.22
CA PRO A 372 12.64 -26.56 -3.41
C PRO A 372 12.24 -27.89 -2.75
N PHE A 373 11.46 -27.83 -1.67
CA PHE A 373 10.95 -29.03 -0.99
C PHE A 373 10.06 -29.90 -1.90
N THR A 374 9.45 -29.29 -2.93
CA THR A 374 8.59 -30.03 -3.87
C THR A 374 9.35 -30.65 -5.04
N ALA A 375 10.64 -30.35 -5.22
CA ALA A 375 11.47 -30.95 -6.27
C ALA A 375 11.61 -32.47 -6.08
N LEU A 376 11.81 -32.90 -4.83
CA LEU A 376 11.99 -34.31 -4.48
C LEU A 376 10.68 -35.09 -4.27
N ARG A 377 9.52 -34.40 -4.32
CA ARG A 377 8.20 -35.02 -4.11
C ARG A 377 7.93 -36.18 -5.06
N GLY A 378 8.27 -36.01 -6.34
CA GLY A 378 8.03 -37.04 -7.36
C GLY A 378 8.79 -38.34 -7.07
N PHE A 379 9.95 -38.25 -6.40
CA PHE A 379 10.72 -39.41 -5.97
C PHE A 379 10.08 -40.06 -4.73
N ALA A 380 9.79 -39.28 -3.68
CA ALA A 380 9.20 -39.79 -2.44
C ALA A 380 7.86 -40.52 -2.68
N ARG A 381 7.04 -39.98 -3.58
CA ARG A 381 5.72 -40.54 -3.87
C ARG A 381 5.72 -41.88 -4.60
N ARG A 382 6.84 -42.29 -5.20
CA ARG A 382 6.98 -43.65 -5.75
C ARG A 382 6.86 -44.72 -4.67
N PHE A 383 7.16 -44.36 -3.43
CA PHE A 383 7.16 -45.23 -2.26
C PHE A 383 6.04 -44.89 -1.26
N ASN A 384 5.00 -44.17 -1.71
CA ASN A 384 3.98 -43.64 -0.81
C ASN A 384 3.14 -44.74 -0.13
N LEU A 385 2.89 -44.60 1.17
CA LEU A 385 2.11 -45.53 2.01
C LEU A 385 0.60 -45.23 2.04
N HIS A 386 0.16 -44.15 1.39
CA HIS A 386 -1.24 -43.79 1.16
C HIS A 386 -2.09 -43.60 2.43
N TYR A 387 -1.50 -43.25 3.57
CA TYR A 387 -2.28 -42.93 4.77
C TYR A 387 -3.17 -41.69 4.58
N ALA A 388 -4.29 -41.66 5.29
CA ALA A 388 -5.16 -40.50 5.38
C ALA A 388 -4.68 -39.56 6.50
N PHE A 389 -4.62 -38.26 6.22
CA PHE A 389 -4.24 -37.28 7.24
C PHE A 389 -5.34 -37.14 8.32
N PRO A 390 -5.01 -37.17 9.63
CA PRO A 390 -6.02 -37.18 10.70
C PRO A 390 -7.00 -36.01 10.62
N LYS A 391 -8.31 -36.29 10.70
CA LYS A 391 -9.36 -35.25 10.61
C LYS A 391 -9.22 -34.18 11.70
N ALA A 392 -8.77 -34.55 12.90
CA ALA A 392 -8.54 -33.63 14.01
C ALA A 392 -7.50 -32.54 13.70
N LEU A 393 -6.57 -32.81 12.78
CA LEU A 393 -5.50 -31.89 12.38
C LEU A 393 -5.81 -31.15 11.06
N GLN A 394 -6.96 -31.40 10.43
CA GLN A 394 -7.37 -30.74 9.17
C GLN A 394 -7.95 -29.33 9.40
N ASN A 395 -7.27 -28.52 10.20
CA ASN A 395 -7.61 -27.14 10.49
C ASN A 395 -6.33 -26.30 10.61
N LYS A 396 -6.45 -25.01 10.95
CA LYS A 396 -5.32 -24.07 11.05
C LYS A 396 -4.72 -23.94 12.45
N TRP A 397 -5.24 -24.64 13.46
CA TRP A 397 -4.64 -24.61 14.81
C TRP A 397 -3.21 -25.16 14.86
N PRO A 398 -2.86 -26.28 14.18
CA PRO A 398 -1.46 -26.71 14.09
C PRO A 398 -0.55 -25.64 13.50
N ALA A 399 -1.02 -24.95 12.46
CA ALA A 399 -0.30 -23.84 11.84
C ALA A 399 -0.09 -22.65 12.78
N VAL A 400 -1.14 -22.27 13.52
CA VAL A 400 -1.07 -21.20 14.54
C VAL A 400 -0.03 -21.54 15.60
N ALA A 401 -0.07 -22.77 16.14
CA ALA A 401 0.88 -23.22 17.15
C ALA A 401 2.31 -23.25 16.62
N LEU A 402 2.52 -23.81 15.42
CA LEU A 402 3.84 -23.89 14.79
C LEU A 402 4.43 -22.51 14.49
N LEU A 403 3.61 -21.54 14.04
CA LEU A 403 4.06 -20.17 13.80
C LEU A 403 4.40 -19.46 15.12
N ALA A 404 3.58 -19.62 16.17
CA ALA A 404 3.88 -19.04 17.47
C ALA A 404 5.19 -19.60 18.06
N VAL A 405 5.39 -20.93 17.97
CA VAL A 405 6.64 -21.57 18.37
C VAL A 405 7.81 -21.10 17.50
N PHE A 406 7.61 -20.93 16.19
CA PHE A 406 8.65 -20.44 15.30
C PHE A 406 9.09 -19.01 15.66
N PHE A 407 8.16 -18.08 15.87
CA PHE A 407 8.51 -16.70 16.24
C PHE A 407 9.16 -16.62 17.63
N TRP A 408 8.68 -17.43 18.59
CA TRP A 408 9.33 -17.56 19.88
C TRP A 408 10.76 -18.11 19.73
N ALA A 409 10.96 -19.21 19.00
CA ALA A 409 12.27 -19.83 18.81
C ALA A 409 13.23 -18.94 18.02
N TYR A 410 12.72 -18.19 17.04
CA TYR A 410 13.47 -17.22 16.26
C TYR A 410 14.17 -16.20 17.18
N GLU A 411 13.44 -15.68 18.16
CA GLU A 411 13.97 -14.69 19.11
C GLU A 411 14.76 -15.35 20.24
N ALA A 412 14.22 -16.42 20.84
CA ALA A 412 14.81 -17.09 22.00
C ALA A 412 16.19 -17.70 21.72
N PHE A 413 16.42 -18.16 20.49
CA PHE A 413 17.67 -18.84 20.11
C PHE A 413 18.49 -18.06 19.07
N SER A 414 18.07 -16.85 18.69
CA SER A 414 18.70 -16.03 17.65
C SER A 414 19.05 -16.84 16.41
N LEU A 415 18.06 -17.55 15.85
CA LEU A 415 18.28 -18.53 14.76
C LEU A 415 18.97 -17.92 13.52
N TRP A 416 18.83 -16.61 13.33
CA TRP A 416 19.46 -15.81 12.28
C TRP A 416 20.97 -15.62 12.47
N ASP A 417 21.49 -15.70 13.70
CA ASP A 417 22.90 -15.47 14.02
C ASP A 417 23.74 -16.75 13.98
N ARG A 418 23.08 -17.91 13.85
CA ARG A 418 23.74 -19.22 13.90
C ARG A 418 23.54 -20.01 12.61
N PRO A 419 24.49 -19.91 11.64
CA PRO A 419 24.39 -20.57 10.33
C PRO A 419 24.12 -22.08 10.40
N LEU A 420 24.79 -22.80 11.31
CA LEU A 420 24.58 -24.24 11.54
C LEU A 420 23.12 -24.56 11.85
N TRP A 421 22.50 -23.80 12.77
CA TRP A 421 21.09 -24.01 13.14
C TRP A 421 20.16 -23.70 11.97
N THR A 422 20.45 -22.68 11.17
CA THR A 422 19.69 -22.41 9.94
C THR A 422 19.78 -23.58 8.96
N SER A 423 20.97 -24.15 8.72
CA SER A 423 21.13 -25.35 7.88
C SER A 423 20.36 -26.55 8.41
N LEU A 424 20.41 -26.81 9.72
CA LEU A 424 19.68 -27.90 10.36
C LEU A 424 18.15 -27.72 10.23
N ILE A 425 17.65 -26.49 10.33
CA ILE A 425 16.24 -26.17 10.11
C ILE A 425 15.85 -26.47 8.65
N ILE A 426 16.67 -26.04 7.67
CA ILE A 426 16.40 -26.32 6.25
C ILE A 426 16.37 -27.83 5.99
N ILE A 427 17.36 -28.58 6.50
CA ILE A 427 17.40 -30.05 6.40
C ILE A 427 16.17 -30.67 7.06
N GLY A 428 15.79 -30.20 8.26
CA GLY A 428 14.60 -30.65 8.96
C GLY A 428 13.31 -30.41 8.16
N PHE A 429 13.19 -29.27 7.46
CA PHE A 429 12.07 -29.01 6.56
C PHE A 429 12.03 -29.95 5.37
N PHE A 430 13.19 -30.25 4.75
CA PHE A 430 13.27 -31.27 3.69
C PHE A 430 12.86 -32.65 4.20
N ALA A 431 13.40 -33.07 5.33
CA ALA A 431 13.08 -34.36 5.95
C ALA A 431 11.59 -34.47 6.28
N ALA A 432 11.00 -33.44 6.89
CA ALA A 432 9.57 -33.40 7.20
C ALA A 432 8.70 -33.41 5.94
N ALA A 433 9.03 -32.61 4.92
CA ALA A 433 8.27 -32.59 3.67
C ALA A 433 8.30 -33.96 2.96
N LEU A 434 9.48 -34.59 2.89
CA LEU A 434 9.67 -35.92 2.32
C LEU A 434 8.91 -36.99 3.10
N LEU A 435 9.01 -36.97 4.43
CA LEU A 435 8.30 -37.90 5.29
C LEU A 435 6.79 -37.82 5.07
N PHE A 436 6.23 -36.61 4.98
CA PHE A 436 4.80 -36.44 4.73
C PHE A 436 4.39 -36.90 3.33
N ASP A 437 5.21 -36.63 2.30
CA ASP A 437 4.98 -37.11 0.93
C ASP A 437 5.22 -38.62 0.78
N LEU A 438 5.89 -39.28 1.73
CA LEU A 438 6.00 -40.74 1.83
C LEU A 438 4.79 -41.34 2.56
N LEU A 439 4.33 -40.72 3.65
CA LEU A 439 3.28 -41.30 4.49
C LEU A 439 1.87 -41.12 3.91
N PHE A 440 1.53 -39.93 3.39
CA PHE A 440 0.14 -39.56 3.10
C PHE A 440 -0.18 -39.48 1.60
N ALA A 441 -1.40 -39.87 1.22
CA ALA A 441 -1.82 -39.89 -0.20
C ALA A 441 -1.89 -38.49 -0.85
N GLN A 442 -2.19 -37.45 -0.05
CA GLN A 442 -2.30 -36.05 -0.50
C GLN A 442 -1.06 -35.25 -0.06
N ALA A 443 -1.05 -33.92 -0.23
CA ALA A 443 0.04 -33.06 0.26
C ALA A 443 -0.34 -32.30 1.57
N PRO A 444 -0.60 -32.99 2.70
CA PRO A 444 -1.03 -32.33 3.94
C PRO A 444 0.04 -31.43 4.55
N PHE A 445 1.33 -31.71 4.30
CA PHE A 445 2.42 -30.85 4.77
C PHE A 445 2.25 -29.42 4.27
N CYS A 446 2.10 -29.23 2.95
CA CYS A 446 1.90 -27.91 2.37
C CYS A 446 0.58 -27.27 2.83
N LYS A 447 -0.48 -28.07 3.05
CA LYS A 447 -1.81 -27.55 3.38
C LYS A 447 -1.99 -27.13 4.84
N TYR A 448 -1.43 -27.89 5.78
CA TYR A 448 -1.72 -27.73 7.22
C TYR A 448 -0.48 -27.53 8.10
N VAL A 449 0.70 -27.98 7.68
CA VAL A 449 1.88 -28.05 8.57
C VAL A 449 2.94 -26.99 8.26
N CYS A 450 3.24 -26.75 6.99
CA CYS A 450 4.33 -25.87 6.58
C CYS A 450 4.08 -24.41 7.01
N PRO A 451 4.81 -23.86 8.00
CA PRO A 451 4.55 -22.52 8.54
C PRO A 451 4.79 -21.43 7.49
N ILE A 452 5.82 -21.58 6.65
CA ILE A 452 6.11 -20.69 5.51
C ILE A 452 4.95 -20.71 4.51
N GLY A 453 4.37 -21.88 4.25
CA GLY A 453 3.19 -22.02 3.39
C GLY A 453 1.99 -21.27 3.96
N GLN A 454 1.76 -21.33 5.27
CA GLN A 454 0.65 -20.64 5.93
C GLN A 454 0.82 -19.12 5.92
N PHE A 455 2.05 -18.64 6.15
CA PHE A 455 2.41 -17.24 5.95
C PHE A 455 2.08 -16.80 4.51
N ASN A 456 2.60 -17.52 3.50
CA ASN A 456 2.37 -17.20 2.09
C ASN A 456 0.88 -17.23 1.72
N PHE A 457 0.14 -18.25 2.17
CA PHE A 457 -1.28 -18.38 1.87
C PHE A 457 -2.13 -17.25 2.42
N VAL A 458 -1.83 -16.74 3.61
CA VAL A 458 -2.56 -15.61 4.20
C VAL A 458 -2.18 -14.31 3.49
N GLN A 459 -0.89 -14.03 3.33
CA GLN A 459 -0.43 -12.77 2.74
C GLN A 459 -0.79 -12.64 1.26
N SER A 460 -0.79 -13.74 0.51
CA SER A 460 -1.19 -13.76 -0.91
C SER A 460 -2.68 -13.50 -1.15
N LEU A 461 -3.53 -13.38 -0.11
CA LEU A 461 -4.93 -12.97 -0.26
C LEU A 461 -5.10 -11.53 -0.73
N VAL A 462 -4.07 -10.69 -0.58
CA VAL A 462 -4.05 -9.33 -1.14
C VAL A 462 -3.75 -9.37 -2.65
N SER A 463 -3.10 -10.44 -3.12
CA SER A 463 -2.59 -10.54 -4.49
C SER A 463 -3.69 -10.57 -5.54
N PRO A 464 -3.48 -9.92 -6.69
CA PRO A 464 -4.41 -10.04 -7.82
C PRO A 464 -4.21 -11.33 -8.63
N SER A 465 -3.18 -12.14 -8.36
CA SER A 465 -2.94 -13.37 -9.12
C SER A 465 -3.53 -14.59 -8.41
N GLN A 466 -4.30 -15.43 -9.10
CA GLN A 466 -4.78 -16.73 -8.56
C GLN A 466 -4.88 -17.82 -9.63
N VAL A 467 -4.85 -19.08 -9.23
CA VAL A 467 -5.25 -20.21 -10.10
C VAL A 467 -6.78 -20.35 -10.11
N ALA A 468 -7.39 -20.30 -11.29
CA ALA A 468 -8.83 -20.47 -11.48
C ALA A 468 -9.17 -21.07 -12.87
N ALA A 469 -10.43 -21.49 -13.02
CA ALA A 469 -10.99 -21.86 -14.33
C ALA A 469 -11.30 -20.61 -15.17
N ARG A 470 -11.05 -20.68 -16.49
CA ARG A 470 -11.34 -19.60 -17.46
C ARG A 470 -12.83 -19.48 -17.71
N SER A 471 -13.51 -20.61 -17.92
CA SER A 471 -14.96 -20.68 -18.12
C SER A 471 -15.61 -21.64 -17.13
N PRO A 472 -16.53 -21.18 -16.27
CA PRO A 472 -17.34 -22.05 -15.42
C PRO A 472 -18.16 -23.07 -16.23
N ASP A 473 -18.63 -22.71 -17.44
CA ASP A 473 -19.48 -23.56 -18.28
C ASP A 473 -18.74 -24.79 -18.79
N VAL A 474 -17.46 -24.62 -19.17
CA VAL A 474 -16.59 -25.75 -19.55
C VAL A 474 -16.39 -26.69 -18.36
N CYS A 475 -16.27 -26.15 -17.14
CA CYS A 475 -16.19 -26.96 -15.94
C CYS A 475 -17.49 -27.70 -15.62
N ALA A 476 -18.66 -27.09 -15.90
CA ALA A 476 -19.96 -27.72 -15.70
C ALA A 476 -20.18 -28.93 -16.62
N GLY A 477 -19.64 -28.89 -17.84
CA GLY A 477 -19.68 -30.01 -18.80
C GLY A 477 -18.64 -31.12 -18.54
N CYS A 478 -17.65 -30.91 -17.68
CA CYS A 478 -16.55 -31.85 -17.47
C CYS A 478 -16.94 -33.03 -16.57
N ARG A 479 -16.89 -34.25 -17.12
CA ARG A 479 -17.27 -35.49 -16.40
C ARG A 479 -16.09 -36.17 -15.68
N THR A 480 -14.87 -36.07 -16.20
CA THR A 480 -13.71 -36.81 -15.68
C THR A 480 -13.17 -36.21 -14.39
N ARG A 481 -13.22 -34.87 -14.26
CA ARG A 481 -12.72 -34.11 -13.09
C ARG A 481 -11.25 -34.39 -12.76
N ASP A 482 -10.44 -34.68 -13.79
CA ASP A 482 -9.00 -34.97 -13.69
C ASP A 482 -8.21 -33.86 -12.99
N CYS A 483 -8.70 -32.61 -13.04
CA CYS A 483 -8.11 -31.50 -12.28
C CYS A 483 -8.04 -31.75 -10.75
N LEU A 484 -8.90 -32.61 -10.21
CA LEU A 484 -8.91 -33.05 -8.82
C LEU A 484 -8.33 -34.45 -8.66
N ALA A 485 -8.81 -35.41 -9.46
CA ALA A 485 -8.45 -36.83 -9.33
C ALA A 485 -7.06 -37.20 -9.89
N GLY A 486 -6.55 -36.38 -10.82
CA GLY A 486 -5.39 -36.73 -11.63
C GLY A 486 -5.73 -37.67 -12.78
N ASN A 487 -4.74 -37.92 -13.63
CA ASN A 487 -4.77 -38.84 -14.74
C ASN A 487 -3.37 -39.47 -14.94
N GLN A 488 -3.15 -40.18 -16.03
CA GLN A 488 -1.87 -40.86 -16.31
C GLN A 488 -0.68 -39.89 -16.50
N THR A 489 -0.91 -38.64 -16.87
CA THR A 489 0.15 -37.67 -17.23
C THR A 489 0.43 -36.64 -16.14
N ALA A 490 -0.56 -36.37 -15.28
CA ALA A 490 -0.48 -35.41 -14.20
C ALA A 490 -1.34 -35.82 -13.00
N PRO A 491 -0.87 -35.60 -11.75
CA PRO A 491 -1.50 -36.16 -10.56
C PRO A 491 -2.75 -35.39 -10.09
N GLY A 492 -3.14 -34.27 -10.72
CA GLY A 492 -4.26 -33.44 -10.29
C GLY A 492 -3.95 -32.62 -9.03
N CYS A 493 -4.97 -32.00 -8.42
CA CYS A 493 -4.79 -31.10 -7.27
C CYS A 493 -4.48 -31.87 -5.96
N GLN A 494 -3.20 -31.95 -5.60
CA GLN A 494 -2.72 -32.64 -4.39
C GLN A 494 -3.18 -32.05 -3.05
N LEU A 495 -3.80 -30.87 -3.07
CA LEU A 495 -4.33 -30.19 -1.88
C LEU A 495 -5.84 -30.39 -1.74
N SER A 496 -6.42 -31.21 -2.64
CA SER A 496 -7.84 -31.50 -2.73
C SER A 496 -8.70 -30.24 -2.88
N LEU A 497 -8.25 -29.30 -3.71
CA LEU A 497 -9.01 -28.12 -4.08
C LEU A 497 -9.74 -28.38 -5.38
N PHE A 498 -11.07 -28.41 -5.31
CA PHE A 498 -11.93 -28.48 -6.47
C PHE A 498 -11.95 -27.12 -7.17
N VAL A 499 -11.18 -27.02 -8.27
CA VAL A 499 -10.91 -25.76 -8.99
C VAL A 499 -12.17 -24.96 -9.36
N PRO A 500 -13.29 -25.56 -9.81
CA PRO A 500 -14.50 -24.80 -10.12
C PRO A 500 -15.12 -24.05 -8.93
N LYS A 501 -14.91 -24.53 -7.70
CA LYS A 501 -15.32 -23.86 -6.44
C LYS A 501 -14.15 -23.22 -5.68
N LYS A 502 -12.94 -23.26 -6.24
CA LYS A 502 -11.77 -22.64 -5.64
C LYS A 502 -11.80 -21.13 -5.91
N GLN A 503 -11.65 -20.33 -4.86
CA GLN A 503 -11.48 -18.89 -4.96
C GLN A 503 -10.39 -18.45 -3.98
N GLY A 504 -9.58 -17.50 -4.41
CA GLY A 504 -8.42 -16.96 -3.70
C GLY A 504 -7.24 -17.91 -3.57
N ASN A 505 -6.24 -17.44 -2.86
CA ASN A 505 -4.92 -18.09 -2.79
C ASN A 505 -4.74 -19.01 -1.58
N LEU A 506 -5.62 -18.92 -0.59
CA LEU A 506 -5.57 -19.79 0.59
C LEU A 506 -5.58 -21.27 0.20
N ASP A 507 -4.67 -22.04 0.79
CA ASP A 507 -4.44 -23.47 0.54
C ASP A 507 -3.97 -23.85 -0.88
N CYS A 508 -3.69 -22.90 -1.78
CA CYS A 508 -3.24 -23.22 -3.13
C CYS A 508 -1.76 -22.91 -3.34
N THR A 509 -0.95 -23.93 -3.62
CA THR A 509 0.51 -23.78 -3.82
C THR A 509 0.93 -23.31 -5.21
N PHE A 510 -0.01 -23.05 -6.13
CA PHE A 510 0.29 -22.69 -7.53
C PHE A 510 1.15 -23.73 -8.28
N CYS A 511 1.10 -25.01 -7.89
CA CYS A 511 1.86 -26.06 -8.58
C CYS A 511 1.41 -26.30 -10.02
N LEU A 512 0.17 -25.92 -10.36
CA LEU A 512 -0.50 -26.09 -11.66
C LEU A 512 -0.69 -27.54 -12.12
N ASP A 513 -0.51 -28.54 -11.24
CA ASP A 513 -0.79 -29.94 -11.57
C ASP A 513 -2.26 -30.16 -11.99
N CYS A 514 -3.18 -29.37 -11.43
CA CYS A 514 -4.59 -29.35 -11.84
C CYS A 514 -4.82 -28.80 -13.26
N ALA A 515 -3.95 -27.90 -13.73
CA ALA A 515 -4.01 -27.34 -15.08
C ALA A 515 -3.42 -28.33 -16.08
N ASP A 516 -2.29 -28.96 -15.75
CA ASP A 516 -1.69 -30.04 -16.55
C ASP A 516 -2.64 -31.23 -16.70
N ALA A 517 -3.40 -31.58 -15.64
CA ALA A 517 -4.36 -32.66 -15.67
C ALA A 517 -5.67 -32.31 -16.39
N CYS A 518 -5.94 -31.04 -16.72
CA CYS A 518 -7.23 -30.61 -17.25
C CYS A 518 -7.40 -31.03 -18.72
N PRO A 519 -8.37 -31.90 -19.08
CA PRO A 519 -8.56 -32.36 -20.46
C PRO A 519 -9.03 -31.25 -21.41
N HIS A 520 -9.62 -30.18 -20.86
CA HIS A 520 -10.14 -29.05 -21.63
C HIS A 520 -9.22 -27.82 -21.59
N GLN A 521 -8.03 -27.93 -20.99
CA GLN A 521 -7.10 -26.82 -20.78
C GLN A 521 -7.76 -25.57 -20.17
N ASN A 522 -8.80 -25.73 -19.35
CA ASN A 522 -9.63 -24.61 -18.89
C ASN A 522 -9.06 -23.91 -17.64
N ILE A 523 -7.97 -24.40 -17.04
CA ILE A 523 -7.43 -23.87 -15.79
C ILE A 523 -6.15 -23.09 -16.09
N THR A 524 -6.03 -21.89 -15.53
CA THR A 524 -4.85 -21.03 -15.71
C THR A 524 -4.66 -20.09 -14.52
N LEU A 525 -3.55 -19.34 -14.52
CA LEU A 525 -3.34 -18.20 -13.63
C LEU A 525 -4.09 -16.99 -14.18
N VAL A 526 -5.07 -16.52 -13.43
CA VAL A 526 -5.93 -15.38 -13.78
C VAL A 526 -5.60 -14.16 -12.93
N GLN A 527 -5.84 -12.99 -13.50
CA GLN A 527 -5.75 -11.71 -12.81
C GLN A 527 -7.13 -11.31 -12.27
N LEU A 528 -7.22 -11.12 -10.97
CA LEU A 528 -8.32 -10.54 -10.22
C LEU A 528 -8.09 -9.05 -9.96
N ARG A 529 -9.13 -8.37 -9.48
CA ARG A 529 -8.97 -7.04 -8.87
C ARG A 529 -8.28 -7.23 -7.50
N PRO A 530 -7.21 -6.46 -7.20
CA PRO A 530 -6.54 -6.54 -5.90
C PRO A 530 -7.53 -6.45 -4.72
N GLY A 531 -7.31 -7.26 -3.69
CA GLY A 531 -8.09 -7.23 -2.45
C GLY A 531 -9.53 -7.76 -2.51
N VAL A 532 -10.01 -8.31 -3.65
CA VAL A 532 -11.37 -8.88 -3.74
C VAL A 532 -11.59 -10.05 -2.78
N ASP A 533 -10.57 -10.87 -2.56
CA ASP A 533 -10.67 -12.03 -1.67
C ASP A 533 -10.79 -11.66 -0.20
N LEU A 534 -10.34 -10.46 0.19
CA LEU A 534 -10.42 -9.95 1.56
C LEU A 534 -11.87 -9.63 1.96
N ILE A 535 -12.68 -9.20 1.00
CA ILE A 535 -14.04 -8.72 1.25
C ILE A 535 -15.11 -9.77 0.92
N ASN A 536 -14.78 -10.78 0.10
CA ASN A 536 -15.74 -11.80 -0.33
C ASN A 536 -15.84 -12.94 0.69
N ASP A 537 -17.05 -13.32 1.08
CA ASP A 537 -17.29 -14.44 2.01
C ASP A 537 -18.07 -15.59 1.34
N SER A 538 -17.73 -15.85 0.08
CA SER A 538 -18.22 -17.02 -0.66
C SER A 538 -17.70 -18.31 -0.03
N SER A 539 -18.46 -19.40 -0.19
CA SER A 539 -17.99 -20.74 0.20
C SER A 539 -16.94 -21.23 -0.81
N ARG A 540 -15.75 -21.56 -0.30
CA ARG A 540 -14.57 -21.94 -1.10
C ARG A 540 -14.28 -23.43 -0.94
N SER A 541 -13.79 -24.06 -2.00
CA SER A 541 -13.31 -25.45 -1.92
C SER A 541 -12.21 -25.59 -0.86
N GLY A 542 -12.34 -26.60 0.02
CA GLY A 542 -11.33 -26.93 1.04
C GLY A 542 -11.31 -26.00 2.27
N VAL A 543 -11.73 -24.75 2.13
CA VAL A 543 -11.72 -23.76 3.23
C VAL A 543 -13.11 -23.49 3.81
N GLY A 544 -14.14 -23.43 2.97
CA GLY A 544 -15.48 -22.94 3.35
C GLY A 544 -15.55 -21.40 3.33
N LYS A 545 -16.31 -20.82 4.26
CA LYS A 545 -16.42 -19.36 4.47
C LYS A 545 -15.39 -18.88 5.49
N TYR A 546 -14.82 -17.70 5.28
CA TYR A 546 -13.84 -17.15 6.22
C TYR A 546 -14.52 -16.71 7.51
N SER A 547 -15.74 -16.16 7.41
CA SER A 547 -16.54 -15.74 8.57
C SER A 547 -16.91 -16.86 9.56
N GLN A 548 -16.70 -18.11 9.19
CA GLN A 548 -17.06 -19.30 9.98
C GLN A 548 -15.83 -20.03 10.55
N ARG A 549 -14.62 -19.51 10.33
CA ARG A 549 -13.35 -20.20 10.60
C ARG A 549 -12.52 -19.45 11.67
N ALA A 550 -12.71 -19.83 12.93
CA ALA A 550 -11.99 -19.23 14.05
C ALA A 550 -10.47 -19.51 13.99
N ASP A 551 -10.09 -20.67 13.47
CA ASP A 551 -8.71 -21.08 13.27
C ASP A 551 -8.00 -20.20 12.23
N LEU A 552 -8.68 -19.82 11.14
CA LEU A 552 -8.14 -18.90 10.14
C LEU A 552 -8.03 -17.47 10.70
N ALA A 553 -9.02 -17.01 11.46
CA ALA A 553 -8.98 -15.71 12.11
C ALA A 553 -7.80 -15.61 13.10
N ALA A 554 -7.59 -16.65 13.92
CA ALA A 554 -6.45 -16.74 14.83
C ALA A 554 -5.11 -16.70 14.07
N LEU A 555 -4.99 -17.43 12.96
CA LEU A 555 -3.80 -17.40 12.11
C LEU A 555 -3.50 -15.99 11.57
N ILE A 556 -4.51 -15.28 11.08
CA ILE A 556 -4.34 -13.91 10.57
C ILE A 556 -3.91 -12.96 11.70
N VAL A 557 -4.54 -13.06 12.87
CA VAL A 557 -4.22 -12.22 14.04
C VAL A 557 -2.79 -12.47 14.51
N VAL A 558 -2.36 -13.72 14.65
CA VAL A 558 -0.97 -14.06 15.01
C VAL A 558 0.02 -13.48 14.00
N LEU A 559 -0.27 -13.56 12.70
CA LEU A 559 0.59 -12.99 11.66
C LEU A 559 0.63 -11.45 11.64
N LEU A 560 -0.45 -10.78 12.01
CA LEU A 560 -0.48 -9.32 12.19
C LEU A 560 0.43 -8.91 13.34
N PHE A 561 0.25 -9.50 14.53
CA PHE A 561 1.02 -9.14 15.72
C PHE A 561 2.48 -9.59 15.62
N ALA A 562 2.75 -10.73 14.97
CA ALA A 562 4.11 -11.13 14.66
C ALA A 562 4.83 -10.10 13.77
N ALA A 563 4.14 -9.42 12.85
CA ALA A 563 4.73 -8.39 12.01
C ALA A 563 5.27 -7.23 12.85
N LEU A 564 4.46 -6.77 13.82
CA LEU A 564 4.84 -5.70 14.72
C LEU A 564 5.94 -6.14 15.68
N LEU A 565 5.78 -7.31 16.33
CA LEU A 565 6.74 -7.82 17.31
C LEU A 565 8.09 -8.13 16.68
N ASN A 566 8.13 -8.71 15.49
CA ASN A 566 9.38 -9.05 14.83
C ASN A 566 10.24 -7.82 14.57
N ALA A 567 9.62 -6.68 14.23
CA ALA A 567 10.32 -5.41 14.08
C ALA A 567 10.60 -4.72 15.43
N ALA A 568 9.62 -4.68 16.33
CA ALA A 568 9.74 -4.01 17.63
C ALA A 568 10.88 -4.60 18.47
N TRP A 569 11.08 -5.93 18.43
CA TRP A 569 12.14 -6.62 19.18
C TRP A 569 13.56 -6.36 18.66
N MET A 570 13.69 -5.61 17.57
CA MET A 570 14.97 -5.12 17.05
C MET A 570 15.18 -3.63 17.35
N THR A 571 14.28 -2.98 18.09
CA THR A 571 14.40 -1.55 18.42
C THR A 571 15.11 -1.36 19.76
N ALA A 572 15.98 -0.36 19.85
CA ALA A 572 16.75 -0.10 21.07
C ALA A 572 15.89 0.01 22.35
N PRO A 573 14.70 0.66 22.35
CA PRO A 573 13.87 0.71 23.56
C PRO A 573 13.44 -0.67 24.07
N LEU A 574 13.11 -1.61 23.17
CA LEU A 574 12.64 -2.93 23.57
C LEU A 574 13.79 -3.85 23.96
N VAL A 575 14.94 -3.75 23.29
CA VAL A 575 16.18 -4.46 23.68
C VAL A 575 16.64 -4.01 25.06
N ASN A 576 16.70 -2.69 25.31
CA ASN A 576 17.06 -2.15 26.63
C ASN A 576 16.09 -2.61 27.74
N LEU A 577 14.78 -2.68 27.44
CA LEU A 577 13.79 -3.19 28.37
C LEU A 577 14.00 -4.69 28.66
N GLU A 578 14.29 -5.48 27.62
CA GLU A 578 14.60 -6.90 27.78
C GLU A 578 15.81 -7.10 28.68
N ASP A 579 16.90 -6.37 28.45
CA ASP A 579 18.12 -6.47 29.24
C ASP A 579 17.90 -6.05 30.70
N ALA A 580 17.15 -4.96 30.93
CA ALA A 580 16.80 -4.52 32.28
C ALA A 580 15.97 -5.57 33.03
N LEU A 581 14.97 -6.17 32.38
CA LEU A 581 14.14 -7.23 32.98
C LEU A 581 14.95 -8.51 33.22
N ALA A 582 15.85 -8.87 32.30
CA ALA A 582 16.69 -10.06 32.44
C ALA A 582 17.66 -9.91 33.62
N GLN A 583 18.23 -8.71 33.80
CA GLN A 583 19.07 -8.38 34.95
C GLN A 583 18.28 -8.41 36.27
N GLN A 584 17.05 -7.88 36.28
CA GLN A 584 16.22 -7.84 37.48
C GLN A 584 15.74 -9.23 37.94
N ILE A 585 15.37 -10.10 36.99
CA ILE A 585 14.88 -11.46 37.28
C ILE A 585 16.04 -12.39 37.64
N GLY A 586 17.24 -12.17 37.08
CA GLY A 586 18.44 -12.95 37.36
C GLY A 586 18.45 -14.37 36.75
N TRP A 587 17.46 -14.73 35.93
CA TRP A 587 17.34 -16.05 35.26
C TRP A 587 17.72 -16.02 33.77
N GLY A 588 18.40 -14.95 33.34
CA GLY A 588 18.81 -14.73 31.95
C GLY A 588 17.68 -14.20 31.04
N ARG A 589 17.96 -14.10 29.74
CA ARG A 589 17.03 -13.56 28.73
C ARG A 589 15.83 -14.46 28.42
N LEU A 590 16.00 -15.78 28.46
CA LEU A 590 15.01 -16.74 27.95
C LEU A 590 13.61 -16.61 28.61
N PRO A 591 13.48 -16.48 29.96
CA PRO A 591 12.18 -16.26 30.59
C PRO A 591 11.51 -14.95 30.18
N VAL A 592 12.29 -13.87 30.00
CA VAL A 592 11.80 -12.56 29.58
C VAL A 592 11.24 -12.62 28.17
N VAL A 593 12.02 -13.16 27.22
CA VAL A 593 11.58 -13.35 25.83
C VAL A 593 10.35 -14.25 25.77
N THR A 594 10.33 -15.34 26.54
CA THR A 594 9.21 -16.27 26.56
C THR A 594 7.94 -15.61 27.08
N ALA A 595 8.01 -14.90 28.20
CA ALA A 595 6.87 -14.16 28.75
C ALA A 595 6.41 -13.06 27.78
N GLY A 596 7.35 -12.28 27.24
CA GLY A 596 7.05 -11.22 26.28
C GLY A 596 6.40 -11.73 25.00
N MET A 597 6.87 -12.85 24.43
CA MET A 597 6.27 -13.47 23.26
C MET A 597 4.88 -14.05 23.55
N LEU A 598 4.69 -14.73 24.69
CA LEU A 598 3.36 -15.22 25.08
C LEU A 598 2.37 -14.07 25.29
N LEU A 599 2.82 -12.97 25.90
CA LEU A 599 2.01 -11.79 26.13
C LEU A 599 1.69 -11.08 24.82
N GLY A 600 2.69 -10.73 24.03
CA GLY A 600 2.55 -9.93 22.81
C GLY A 600 1.90 -10.68 21.65
N LEU A 601 2.15 -11.98 21.51
CA LEU A 601 1.71 -12.76 20.35
C LEU A 601 0.38 -13.51 20.60
N LEU A 602 0.07 -13.83 21.85
CA LEU A 602 -1.12 -14.64 22.20
C LEU A 602 -2.07 -13.91 23.14
N ALA A 603 -1.62 -13.49 24.33
CA ALA A 603 -2.52 -12.97 25.37
C ALA A 603 -3.12 -11.60 25.01
N LEU A 604 -2.29 -10.64 24.62
CA LEU A 604 -2.71 -9.30 24.22
C LEU A 604 -3.58 -9.33 22.95
N PRO A 605 -3.21 -10.04 21.87
CA PRO A 605 -4.08 -10.17 20.69
C PRO A 605 -5.42 -10.80 21.02
N TRP A 606 -5.45 -11.82 21.88
CA TRP A 606 -6.71 -12.44 22.31
C TRP A 606 -7.61 -11.44 23.07
N ALA A 607 -7.05 -10.69 24.01
CA ALA A 607 -7.79 -9.68 24.77
C ALA A 607 -8.31 -8.56 23.87
N LEU A 608 -7.49 -8.07 22.94
CA LEU A 608 -7.88 -7.05 21.96
C LEU A 608 -8.96 -7.56 21.00
N MET A 609 -8.82 -8.76 20.45
CA MET A 609 -9.85 -9.33 19.56
C MET A 609 -11.16 -9.58 20.29
N ARG A 610 -11.11 -10.00 21.56
CA ARG A 610 -12.31 -10.16 22.39
C ARG A 610 -13.02 -8.83 22.62
N THR A 611 -12.29 -7.79 23.02
CA THR A 611 -12.85 -6.44 23.27
C THR A 611 -13.41 -5.81 22.00
N LEU A 612 -12.70 -5.90 20.87
CA LEU A 612 -13.20 -5.43 19.57
C LEU A 612 -14.42 -6.21 19.09
N GLY A 613 -14.42 -7.53 19.27
CA GLY A 613 -15.55 -8.38 18.95
C GLY A 613 -16.80 -7.99 19.75
N GLN A 614 -16.65 -7.75 21.05
CA GLN A 614 -17.74 -7.27 21.91
C GLN A 614 -18.20 -5.86 21.54
N ALA A 615 -17.28 -4.93 21.26
CA ALA A 615 -17.60 -3.56 20.87
C ALA A 615 -18.34 -3.47 19.52
N SER A 616 -18.22 -4.50 18.68
CA SER A 616 -18.87 -4.59 17.37
C SER A 616 -20.31 -5.11 17.44
N LEU A 617 -20.74 -5.70 18.57
CA LEU A 617 -22.09 -6.24 18.74
C LEU A 617 -23.08 -5.11 19.06
N SER A 618 -24.29 -5.21 18.50
CA SER A 618 -25.41 -4.34 18.85
C SER A 618 -26.13 -4.84 20.11
N ALA A 619 -27.01 -4.02 20.70
CA ALA A 619 -27.81 -4.43 21.87
C ALA A 619 -28.77 -5.59 21.54
N ASP A 620 -29.30 -5.61 20.31
CA ASP A 620 -30.16 -6.69 19.79
C ASP A 620 -29.36 -7.97 19.47
N ASP A 621 -28.04 -7.87 19.25
CA ASP A 621 -27.14 -8.99 18.97
C ASP A 621 -26.45 -9.56 20.23
N SER A 622 -26.92 -9.21 21.43
CA SER A 622 -26.28 -9.59 22.70
C SER A 622 -26.16 -11.11 22.93
N ALA A 623 -26.95 -11.93 22.22
CA ALA A 623 -26.85 -13.38 22.20
C ALA A 623 -25.73 -13.94 21.30
N GLN A 624 -25.11 -13.13 20.43
CA GLN A 624 -24.06 -13.58 19.52
C GLN A 624 -22.69 -13.65 20.22
N SER A 625 -21.88 -14.66 19.86
CA SER A 625 -20.51 -14.76 20.36
C SER A 625 -19.62 -13.66 19.77
N TRP A 626 -18.78 -13.04 20.61
CA TRP A 626 -17.75 -12.07 20.19
C TRP A 626 -16.81 -12.59 19.08
N ARG A 627 -16.69 -13.91 18.92
CA ARG A 627 -15.88 -14.53 17.87
C ARG A 627 -16.42 -14.28 16.46
N ALA A 628 -17.74 -14.14 16.31
CA ALA A 628 -18.37 -13.95 15.01
C ALA A 628 -17.87 -12.68 14.28
N PRO A 629 -17.90 -11.48 14.89
CA PRO A 629 -17.31 -10.29 14.26
C PRO A 629 -15.79 -10.45 14.02
N VAL A 630 -15.05 -11.08 14.93
CA VAL A 630 -13.60 -11.32 14.73
C VAL A 630 -13.33 -12.15 13.48
N MET A 631 -14.04 -13.28 13.30
CA MET A 631 -13.88 -14.12 12.11
C MET A 631 -14.24 -13.39 10.81
N LYS A 632 -15.22 -12.48 10.87
CA LYS A 632 -15.65 -11.68 9.72
C LYS A 632 -14.63 -10.62 9.34
N PHE A 633 -14.08 -9.88 10.31
CA PHE A 633 -13.18 -8.76 10.06
C PHE A 633 -11.70 -9.17 9.96
N ALA A 634 -11.31 -10.37 10.40
CA ALA A 634 -9.92 -10.82 10.35
C ALA A 634 -9.26 -10.64 8.97
N PRO A 635 -9.88 -10.96 7.82
CA PRO A 635 -9.27 -10.71 6.51
C PRO A 635 -8.89 -9.24 6.24
N ALA A 636 -9.59 -8.27 6.84
CA ALA A 636 -9.26 -6.85 6.69
C ALA A 636 -7.97 -6.45 7.43
N LEU A 637 -7.45 -7.30 8.34
CA LEU A 637 -6.20 -7.06 9.06
C LEU A 637 -4.95 -7.39 8.22
N ILE A 638 -5.10 -8.22 7.18
CA ILE A 638 -4.00 -8.75 6.38
C ILE A 638 -3.18 -7.63 5.71
N PRO A 639 -3.79 -6.62 5.01
CA PRO A 639 -3.03 -5.60 4.31
C PRO A 639 -2.12 -4.75 5.21
N LEU A 640 -2.58 -4.36 6.40
CA LEU A 640 -1.75 -3.62 7.36
C LEU A 640 -0.57 -4.45 7.87
N GLY A 641 -0.80 -5.71 8.22
CA GLY A 641 0.27 -6.63 8.60
C GLY A 641 1.26 -6.88 7.47
N LEU A 642 0.77 -7.05 6.23
CA LEU A 642 1.61 -7.17 5.03
C LEU A 642 2.43 -5.89 4.79
N GLY A 643 1.83 -4.72 4.99
CA GLY A 643 2.52 -3.43 4.92
C GLY A 643 3.69 -3.37 5.90
N MET A 644 3.48 -3.76 7.16
CA MET A 644 4.54 -3.84 8.17
C MET A 644 5.64 -4.85 7.79
N TRP A 645 5.27 -6.06 7.35
CA TRP A 645 6.25 -7.05 6.88
C TRP A 645 7.08 -6.53 5.70
N THR A 646 6.43 -5.85 4.74
CA THR A 646 7.10 -5.33 3.55
C THR A 646 8.03 -4.18 3.93
N ALA A 647 7.57 -3.24 4.77
CA ALA A 647 8.39 -2.14 5.25
C ALA A 647 9.64 -2.65 5.97
N HIS A 648 9.45 -3.47 7.01
CA HIS A 648 10.56 -3.99 7.81
C HIS A 648 11.54 -4.87 7.03
N TYR A 649 11.07 -5.73 6.12
CA TYR A 649 12.00 -6.53 5.31
C TYR A 649 12.68 -5.72 4.21
N SER A 650 12.04 -4.65 3.70
CA SER A 650 12.71 -3.72 2.79
C SER A 650 13.86 -3.01 3.50
N PHE A 651 13.67 -2.65 4.78
CA PHE A 651 14.74 -2.10 5.62
C PHE A 651 16.00 -2.95 5.52
N HIS A 652 15.92 -4.19 6.01
CA HIS A 652 17.04 -5.12 6.05
C HIS A 652 17.60 -5.43 4.66
N PHE A 653 16.74 -5.53 3.64
CA PHE A 653 17.19 -5.81 2.29
C PHE A 653 18.09 -4.71 1.72
N PHE A 654 17.69 -3.44 1.89
CA PHE A 654 18.43 -2.31 1.33
C PHE A 654 19.62 -1.89 2.19
N THR A 655 19.52 -1.97 3.52
CA THR A 655 20.63 -1.64 4.43
C THR A 655 21.73 -2.70 4.47
N SER A 656 21.42 -3.92 4.04
CA SER A 656 22.33 -5.07 4.09
C SER A 656 22.48 -5.76 2.74
N SER A 657 22.25 -5.04 1.65
CA SER A 657 22.26 -5.61 0.29
C SER A 657 23.59 -6.31 -0.05
N ASP A 658 24.68 -5.78 0.49
CA ASP A 658 26.04 -6.20 0.13
C ASP A 658 26.46 -7.47 0.87
N SER A 659 25.77 -7.82 1.97
CA SER A 659 26.10 -9.00 2.78
C SER A 659 26.06 -10.30 1.97
N ILE A 660 25.18 -10.40 0.96
CA ILE A 660 25.13 -11.59 0.09
C ILE A 660 26.33 -11.69 -0.85
N LEU A 661 26.86 -10.56 -1.31
CA LEU A 661 28.03 -10.52 -2.18
C LEU A 661 29.24 -11.04 -1.40
N TRP A 662 29.49 -10.50 -0.21
CA TRP A 662 30.58 -10.94 0.66
C TRP A 662 30.50 -12.43 1.02
N ALA A 663 29.32 -12.92 1.41
CA ALA A 663 29.14 -14.32 1.74
C ALA A 663 29.32 -15.24 0.51
N ALA A 664 28.87 -14.81 -0.67
CA ALA A 664 29.01 -15.56 -1.92
C ALA A 664 30.46 -15.58 -2.42
N GLU A 665 31.15 -14.44 -2.40
CA GLU A 665 32.56 -14.30 -2.76
C GLU A 665 33.44 -15.16 -1.88
N ARG A 666 33.27 -15.08 -0.55
CA ARG A 666 34.00 -15.95 0.38
C ARG A 666 33.76 -17.42 0.08
N MET A 667 32.51 -17.83 -0.12
CA MET A 667 32.20 -19.23 -0.45
C MET A 667 32.87 -19.67 -1.76
N ALA A 668 32.86 -18.81 -2.78
CA ALA A 668 33.49 -19.10 -4.06
C ALA A 668 35.01 -19.25 -3.92
N ASN A 669 35.67 -18.35 -3.17
CA ASN A 669 37.10 -18.40 -2.92
C ASN A 669 37.50 -19.67 -2.16
N ASP A 670 36.76 -20.03 -1.10
CA ASP A 670 37.03 -21.22 -0.29
C ASP A 670 36.85 -22.54 -1.07
N ARG A 671 35.95 -22.58 -2.06
CA ARG A 671 35.53 -23.82 -2.72
C ARG A 671 36.02 -24.02 -4.14
N LEU A 672 36.23 -22.93 -4.87
CA LEU A 672 36.63 -22.96 -6.28
C LEU A 672 38.08 -22.53 -6.48
N ALA A 673 38.79 -22.08 -5.43
CA ALA A 673 40.17 -21.60 -5.49
C ALA A 673 40.39 -20.56 -6.61
N THR A 674 39.35 -19.80 -6.92
CA THR A 674 39.39 -18.75 -7.93
C THR A 674 39.62 -17.42 -7.22
N ASP A 675 40.66 -16.67 -7.60
CA ASP A 675 40.80 -15.23 -7.29
C ASP A 675 39.76 -14.40 -8.07
N PHE A 676 38.51 -14.86 -8.11
CA PHE A 676 37.47 -14.32 -8.96
C PHE A 676 36.84 -13.10 -8.28
N LEU A 677 37.13 -11.93 -8.85
CA LEU A 677 36.63 -10.60 -8.51
C LEU A 677 37.04 -10.10 -7.12
N ILE A 678 38.32 -9.74 -6.99
CA ILE A 678 38.73 -8.73 -5.99
C ILE A 678 38.17 -7.39 -6.45
N GLY A 679 37.03 -7.02 -5.88
CA GLY A 679 36.40 -5.73 -6.15
C GLY A 679 34.96 -5.72 -5.68
N GLY A 680 34.75 -5.72 -4.36
CA GLY A 680 33.52 -5.23 -3.75
C GLY A 680 33.33 -3.77 -4.14
N GLY A 681 32.82 -3.54 -5.35
CA GLY A 681 32.41 -2.23 -5.78
C GLY A 681 31.25 -1.83 -4.91
N GLU A 682 31.43 -0.81 -4.08
CA GLU A 682 30.33 -0.13 -3.40
C GLU A 682 29.23 0.11 -4.43
N CYS A 683 28.01 -0.41 -4.25
CA CYS A 683 26.90 0.14 -5.03
C CYS A 683 26.76 1.58 -4.55
N PRO A 684 26.93 2.60 -5.41
CA PRO A 684 26.73 3.99 -5.00
C PRO A 684 25.29 4.24 -4.49
N CYS A 685 24.37 3.31 -4.79
CA CYS A 685 22.99 3.29 -4.36
C CYS A 685 22.76 2.76 -2.94
N CYS A 686 23.69 1.98 -2.37
CA CYS A 686 23.51 1.19 -1.14
C CYS A 686 24.43 1.59 0.03
N SER A 687 25.20 2.68 -0.09
CA SER A 687 25.95 3.21 1.05
C SER A 687 25.00 3.73 2.15
N ALA A 688 25.34 3.61 3.43
CA ALA A 688 24.50 4.12 4.53
C ALA A 688 24.12 5.62 4.38
N SER A 689 24.95 6.40 3.67
CA SER A 689 24.69 7.81 3.36
C SER A 689 23.66 8.06 2.25
N SER A 690 23.27 7.05 1.46
CA SER A 690 22.41 7.17 0.27
C SER A 690 20.98 6.61 0.45
N ILE A 691 20.60 6.19 1.66
CA ILE A 691 19.34 5.45 1.94
C ILE A 691 18.25 6.33 2.60
N SER A 692 18.37 7.66 2.56
CA SER A 692 17.38 8.59 3.14
C SER A 692 15.96 8.46 2.56
N TRP A 693 15.81 7.81 1.39
CA TRP A 693 14.54 7.52 0.74
C TRP A 693 13.81 6.29 1.30
N LEU A 694 14.48 5.45 2.11
CA LEU A 694 13.95 4.18 2.58
C LEU A 694 12.85 4.34 3.61
N LEU A 695 13.04 5.20 4.62
CA LEU A 695 11.99 5.50 5.59
C LEU A 695 10.71 6.05 4.92
N PRO A 696 10.79 7.01 3.97
CA PRO A 696 9.63 7.41 3.16
C PRO A 696 8.95 6.24 2.43
N LEU A 697 9.72 5.31 1.87
CA LEU A 697 9.17 4.12 1.19
C LEU A 697 8.47 3.17 2.19
N GLU A 698 9.07 2.94 3.36
CA GLU A 698 8.50 2.10 4.42
C GLU A 698 7.18 2.66 4.94
N LEU A 699 7.13 3.96 5.19
CA LEU A 699 5.91 4.66 5.58
C LEU A 699 4.86 4.58 4.46
N LEU A 700 5.24 4.76 3.18
CA LEU A 700 4.34 4.60 2.05
C LEU A 700 3.75 3.18 1.97
N LEU A 701 4.56 2.14 2.16
CA LEU A 701 4.11 0.75 2.14
C LEU A 701 3.13 0.47 3.29
N LEU A 702 3.40 1.03 4.47
CA LEU A 702 2.53 0.93 5.64
C LEU A 702 1.22 1.73 5.44
N ASP A 703 1.28 2.92 4.86
CA ASP A 703 0.12 3.77 4.52
C ASP A 703 -0.81 3.06 3.53
N VAL A 704 -0.25 2.44 2.50
CA VAL A 704 -1.02 1.62 1.55
C VAL A 704 -1.69 0.45 2.29
N GLY A 705 -0.96 -0.22 3.19
CA GLY A 705 -1.50 -1.27 4.04
C GLY A 705 -2.70 -0.80 4.87
N LEU A 706 -2.56 0.33 5.57
CA LEU A 706 -3.64 0.95 6.35
C LEU A 706 -4.84 1.30 5.47
N CYS A 707 -4.63 1.97 4.34
CA CYS A 707 -5.71 2.39 3.44
C CYS A 707 -6.51 1.19 2.93
N VAL A 708 -5.83 0.12 2.51
CA VAL A 708 -6.50 -1.11 2.02
C VAL A 708 -7.22 -1.84 3.17
N SER A 709 -6.63 -1.87 4.37
CA SER A 709 -7.27 -2.45 5.56
C SER A 709 -8.54 -1.69 5.99
N LEU A 710 -8.48 -0.35 6.07
CA LEU A 710 -9.65 0.49 6.38
C LEU A 710 -10.74 0.34 5.32
N TRP A 711 -10.36 0.32 4.04
CA TRP A 711 -11.28 0.03 2.94
C TRP A 711 -11.93 -1.35 3.10
N ALA A 712 -11.15 -2.40 3.33
CA ALA A 712 -11.67 -3.77 3.45
C ALA A 712 -12.62 -3.90 4.64
N ALA A 713 -12.25 -3.38 5.81
CA ALA A 713 -13.09 -3.40 7.01
C ALA A 713 -14.40 -2.64 6.77
N TYR A 714 -14.36 -1.44 6.20
CA TYR A 714 -15.58 -0.68 5.91
C TYR A 714 -16.47 -1.39 4.88
N ARG A 715 -15.88 -2.05 3.88
CA ARG A 715 -16.64 -2.83 2.87
C ARG A 715 -17.29 -4.08 3.47
N ILE A 716 -16.65 -4.73 4.43
CA ILE A 716 -17.24 -5.87 5.17
C ILE A 716 -18.45 -5.36 5.99
N ALA A 717 -18.28 -4.26 6.75
CA ALA A 717 -19.37 -3.66 7.52
C ALA A 717 -20.56 -3.23 6.66
N GLN A 718 -20.31 -2.64 5.49
CA GLN A 718 -21.35 -2.21 4.55
C GLN A 718 -22.16 -3.37 3.93
N ARG A 719 -21.59 -4.58 3.83
CA ARG A 719 -22.29 -5.72 3.22
C ARG A 719 -23.37 -6.28 4.12
N GLU A 720 -23.19 -6.17 5.43
CA GLU A 720 -24.10 -6.75 6.44
C GLU A 720 -25.06 -5.72 7.03
N ALA A 721 -24.68 -4.44 7.05
CA ALA A 721 -25.50 -3.40 7.63
C ALA A 721 -26.71 -3.04 6.76
N ALA A 722 -27.88 -2.92 7.40
CA ALA A 722 -29.09 -2.42 6.76
C ALA A 722 -28.95 -0.96 6.27
N ASP A 723 -28.27 -0.13 7.07
CA ASP A 723 -28.08 1.30 6.80
C ASP A 723 -26.65 1.78 7.09
N ALA A 724 -26.29 2.95 6.53
CA ALA A 724 -24.95 3.53 6.65
C ALA A 724 -24.52 3.81 8.11
N ARG A 725 -25.46 4.14 9.00
CA ARG A 725 -25.19 4.41 10.42
C ARG A 725 -24.77 3.14 11.16
N VAL A 726 -25.44 2.03 10.90
CA VAL A 726 -25.09 0.72 11.47
C VAL A 726 -23.74 0.26 10.90
N ALA A 727 -23.52 0.43 9.59
CA ALA A 727 -22.24 0.12 8.95
C ALA A 727 -21.07 0.86 9.63
N PHE A 728 -21.24 2.17 9.88
CA PHE A 728 -20.21 2.97 10.52
C PHE A 728 -19.99 2.55 11.98
N ARG A 729 -21.05 2.28 12.75
CA ARG A 729 -20.94 1.82 14.14
C ARG A 729 -20.22 0.48 14.25
N THR A 730 -20.52 -0.48 13.38
CA THR A 730 -19.83 -1.77 13.35
C THR A 730 -18.38 -1.63 12.87
N PHE A 731 -18.11 -0.70 11.94
CA PHE A 731 -16.75 -0.42 11.45
C PHE A 731 -15.87 0.32 12.47
N ALA A 732 -16.41 1.28 13.22
CA ALA A 732 -15.63 2.23 14.01
C ALA A 732 -14.63 1.60 14.99
N PRO A 733 -14.97 0.54 15.77
CA PRO A 733 -14.00 -0.14 16.63
C PRO A 733 -12.82 -0.72 15.85
N TRP A 734 -13.09 -1.34 14.69
CA TRP A 734 -12.05 -1.91 13.82
C TRP A 734 -11.21 -0.82 13.14
N GLY A 735 -11.84 0.26 12.69
CA GLY A 735 -11.16 1.42 12.11
C GLY A 735 -10.20 2.07 13.11
N MET A 736 -10.66 2.27 14.35
CA MET A 736 -9.82 2.81 15.43
C MET A 736 -8.67 1.88 15.76
N PHE A 737 -8.91 0.57 15.89
CA PHE A 737 -7.84 -0.42 16.08
C PHE A 737 -6.80 -0.37 14.97
N LEU A 738 -7.21 -0.34 13.70
CA LEU A 738 -6.30 -0.29 12.56
C LEU A 738 -5.42 0.96 12.59
N VAL A 739 -5.98 2.13 12.94
CA VAL A 739 -5.22 3.38 13.07
C VAL A 739 -4.26 3.31 14.26
N LEU A 740 -4.68 2.81 15.42
CA LEU A 740 -3.80 2.67 16.59
C LEU A 740 -2.67 1.68 16.34
N PHE A 741 -2.97 0.54 15.70
CA PHE A 741 -1.96 -0.44 15.31
C PHE A 741 -0.98 0.14 14.28
N PHE A 742 -1.47 0.91 13.31
CA PHE A 742 -0.63 1.66 12.38
C PHE A 742 0.29 2.66 13.10
N LEU A 743 -0.21 3.42 14.07
CA LEU A 743 0.62 4.34 14.85
C LEU A 743 1.71 3.59 15.63
N ALA A 744 1.40 2.40 16.16
CA ALA A 744 2.41 1.55 16.78
C ALA A 744 3.48 1.08 15.77
N CYS A 745 3.07 0.69 14.56
CA CYS A 745 4.00 0.35 13.47
C CYS A 745 4.89 1.54 13.09
N VAL A 746 4.32 2.74 12.92
CA VAL A 746 5.08 3.97 12.62
C VAL A 746 6.07 4.27 13.74
N TRP A 747 5.64 4.16 14.99
CA TRP A 747 6.54 4.36 16.14
C TRP A 747 7.73 3.41 16.09
N VAL A 748 7.50 2.12 15.81
CA VAL A 748 8.57 1.11 15.67
C VAL A 748 9.54 1.46 14.54
N LEU A 749 9.04 1.88 13.37
CA LEU A 749 9.89 2.24 12.22
C LEU A 749 10.73 3.51 12.47
N LEU A 750 10.28 4.39 13.37
CA LEU A 750 11.02 5.59 13.77
C LEU A 750 12.05 5.34 14.87
N GLN A 751 12.07 4.15 15.49
CA GLN A 751 13.08 3.83 16.50
C GLN A 751 14.40 3.41 15.86
N PRO A 752 15.54 3.68 16.52
CA PRO A 752 16.81 3.10 16.11
C PRO A 752 16.73 1.57 16.20
N MET A 753 17.00 0.91 15.06
CA MET A 753 17.00 -0.54 14.94
C MET A 753 18.42 -1.10 15.08
N GLU A 754 18.57 -2.14 15.89
CA GLU A 754 19.79 -2.95 15.95
C GLU A 754 19.83 -3.91 14.76
N MET A 755 20.90 -3.79 13.97
CA MET A 755 21.11 -4.62 12.80
C MET A 755 21.53 -6.03 13.21
N ARG A 756 20.75 -7.02 12.79
CA ARG A 756 20.93 -8.43 13.12
C ARG A 756 21.40 -9.22 11.90
N GLY A 757 22.58 -9.84 11.97
CA GLY A 757 23.06 -10.81 10.98
C GLY A 757 23.57 -10.21 9.67
N ALA A 758 23.89 -8.92 9.66
CA ALA A 758 24.34 -8.19 8.48
C ALA A 758 25.71 -7.53 8.69
N TYR A 759 26.46 -7.41 7.60
CA TYR A 759 27.61 -6.52 7.52
C TYR A 759 27.10 -5.14 7.07
N VAL A 760 27.39 -4.09 7.83
CA VAL A 760 27.08 -2.70 7.47
C VAL A 760 28.40 -2.03 7.15
N ALA A 761 28.65 -1.71 5.88
CA ALA A 761 29.88 -1.00 5.50
C ALA A 761 29.85 0.44 6.06
N GLY A 762 30.87 0.81 6.85
CA GLY A 762 31.03 2.16 7.40
C GLY A 762 30.60 2.36 8.86
N LEU A 763 30.21 1.27 9.55
CA LEU A 763 30.26 1.12 11.01
C LEU A 763 31.32 0.07 11.33
#